data_AF-A0A9Q0G809-F1
#
_entry.id   AF-A0A9Q0G809-F1
#
_cell.length_a   1.000
_cell.length_b   1.000
_cell.length_c   1.000
_cell.angle_alpha   90.00
_cell.angle_beta   90.00
_cell.angle_gamma   90.00
#
_symmetry.space_group_name_H-M   'P 1'
#
loop_
_entity.id
_entity.type
_entity.pdbx_description
1 polymer ?
#
loop_
_entity_poly.entity_id
_entity_poly.type
_entity_poly.pdbx_seq_one_letter_code
_entity_poly.pdbx_strand_id
1 'polypeptide(L)'
;MTVFGNSGPGFLAGKQVFPIDYRSQVSQRLVDASHVNDAKLVSESLADPFVDVNFIGTVSLKSKKTEVVLHDQSAHEVDVVYEEFRTDVTALFLAAHAGNVTLVRKLLNLGANVNQKLFRGYATTAAVREGHVDILDVLVKGGASQDACEEALLEASYLGEARQAELLMGSDLIRPQVAVHALVSACCRGFVNVVKTLIECGVDANAMDRVLLQSSKPSLYANVDCNALAAAVVSRQISVVRLLLQVGVRTDIKLRLGAWSWDMDTGEELRVGAGLAEPYCISWCAVEYFEASGAILCMLLRHISPNTPHFGRTLLHHAILCNNARAAAILLSSGADKEFPVNITSKNELRPLHLAAQLGSAKVLEQLTLANSDLNSRMDCGETALMICVRHKQEECLKILATAGADFGLVNSAGQSASEIARSTRWALGFRQAVVDVIRAGKDVKSSNALVFSPLISVVQANDVEALRKLVERSDIDLDEQDSDGFSAAMVAAAEGHVEAFRLLVYTGANVKLQNKYGDTAISLAESNQNGEAFEKVMLEYALEEGLNYSAGVHALHRAARRGDLDLASMLIRRGYDVNNLDNDGYTPLMLAAKEGNGRMCELLISYGAKCDIENSRHENALLLVKKNDSGNDAKNVIMDELARQLVLDGTRVKKHTKSGKGNPHYKLLRMVDATGVLRWGKSSKRNVVCKGADVGPSEKFRWNRRRKLDVEEPGLFHVITTKSKEVHFVCEGGIEMAELWVRGIKLVTKEAIFGK
;
A
#
# COMPACT_ATOMS: atom_id res chain seq x y z
N MET A 1 32.45 82.68 7.55
CA MET A 1 33.71 83.44 7.50
C MET A 1 34.04 83.90 8.91
N THR A 2 35.07 83.33 9.51
CA THR A 2 35.86 83.95 10.60
C THR A 2 36.67 85.11 9.98
N VAL A 3 37.09 86.20 10.62
CA VAL A 3 37.86 86.44 11.86
C VAL A 3 37.73 87.96 12.15
N PHE A 4 37.67 88.45 13.39
CA PHE A 4 38.69 89.22 14.16
C PHE A 4 37.90 89.97 15.25
N GLY A 5 38.32 90.18 16.50
CA GLY A 5 39.59 90.03 17.21
C GLY A 5 39.68 91.18 18.22
N ASN A 6 39.84 90.84 19.52
CA ASN A 6 40.54 91.57 20.61
C ASN A 6 40.22 93.07 20.91
N SER A 7 40.19 93.61 22.14
CA SER A 7 40.50 93.13 23.49
C SER A 7 40.33 94.27 24.53
N GLY A 8 39.47 94.06 25.54
CA GLY A 8 39.59 94.45 26.97
C GLY A 8 39.64 95.94 27.43
N PRO A 9 39.64 96.21 28.76
CA PRO A 9 39.23 95.37 29.90
C PRO A 9 38.33 96.09 30.94
N GLY A 10 37.70 95.34 31.85
CA GLY A 10 36.96 95.90 33.00
C GLY A 10 36.36 94.80 33.89
N PHE A 11 37.17 94.29 34.80
CA PHE A 11 36.79 93.30 35.83
C PHE A 11 35.72 93.86 36.78
N LEU A 12 34.68 93.08 37.10
CA LEU A 12 34.07 92.96 38.44
C LEU A 12 33.11 91.76 38.52
N ALA A 13 33.42 90.84 39.45
CA ALA A 13 32.56 89.82 40.08
C ALA A 13 31.78 88.82 39.17
N GLY A 14 32.44 87.70 38.85
CA GLY A 14 31.83 86.59 38.14
C GLY A 14 30.78 85.85 38.97
N LYS A 15 29.50 86.01 38.60
CA LYS A 15 28.55 84.90 38.65
C LYS A 15 29.13 83.79 37.78
N GLN A 16 29.54 82.66 38.36
CA GLN A 16 29.89 81.47 37.59
C GLN A 16 28.64 81.01 36.85
N VAL A 17 28.53 81.39 35.57
CA VAL A 17 27.58 80.83 34.63
C VAL A 17 28.14 79.47 34.25
N PHE A 18 27.59 78.40 34.85
CA PHE A 18 27.90 77.05 34.42
C PHE A 18 27.34 76.82 33.02
N PRO A 19 28.06 76.11 32.13
CA PRO A 19 27.52 75.72 30.84
C PRO A 19 26.25 74.89 31.03
N ILE A 20 25.25 75.08 30.16
CA ILE A 20 24.01 74.27 30.11
C ILE A 20 24.33 72.76 30.09
N ASP A 21 25.53 72.39 29.63
CA ASP A 21 26.07 71.05 29.56
C ASP A 21 26.57 70.45 30.87
N TYR A 22 26.79 71.24 31.93
CA TYR A 22 27.30 70.69 33.20
C TYR A 22 26.21 69.88 33.93
N ARG A 23 24.98 70.41 34.00
CA ARG A 23 23.85 69.72 34.64
C ARG A 23 23.51 68.40 33.96
N SER A 24 23.52 68.35 32.63
CA SER A 24 23.33 67.12 31.86
C SER A 24 24.48 66.12 32.08
N GLN A 25 25.73 66.59 32.12
CA GLN A 25 26.89 65.72 32.36
C GLN A 25 26.89 65.07 33.75
N VAL A 26 26.61 65.83 34.82
CA VAL A 26 26.57 65.25 36.18
C VAL A 26 25.36 64.32 36.34
N SER A 27 24.22 64.66 35.73
CA SER A 27 23.03 63.79 35.76
C SER A 27 23.23 62.51 34.92
N GLN A 28 23.94 62.57 33.80
CA GLN A 28 24.35 61.38 33.04
C GLN A 28 25.32 60.51 33.84
N ARG A 29 26.27 61.10 34.59
CA ARG A 29 27.15 60.34 35.50
C ARG A 29 26.38 59.57 36.56
N LEU A 30 25.28 60.15 37.09
CA LEU A 30 24.39 59.43 38.01
C LEU A 30 23.74 58.22 37.32
N VAL A 31 23.27 58.38 36.08
CA VAL A 31 22.67 57.30 35.28
C VAL A 31 23.70 56.20 35.00
N ASP A 32 24.91 56.56 34.58
CA ASP A 32 26.02 55.62 34.33
C ASP A 32 26.45 54.89 35.61
N ALA A 33 26.56 55.62 36.73
CA ALA A 33 26.89 55.04 38.04
C ALA A 33 25.78 54.09 38.54
N SER A 34 24.52 54.43 38.29
CA SER A 34 23.37 53.59 38.62
C SER A 34 23.33 52.33 37.76
N HIS A 35 23.74 52.42 36.49
CA HIS A 35 23.84 51.27 35.58
C HIS A 35 24.91 50.26 36.03
N VAL A 36 26.09 50.75 36.44
CA VAL A 36 27.18 49.92 36.97
C VAL A 36 26.87 49.42 38.40
N ASN A 37 25.82 49.97 39.04
CA ASN A 37 25.42 49.70 40.41
C ASN A 37 26.53 50.00 41.44
N ASP A 38 27.33 51.05 41.20
CA ASP A 38 28.41 51.45 42.11
C ASP A 38 27.90 52.43 43.18
N ALA A 39 27.80 51.94 44.41
CA ALA A 39 27.31 52.73 45.55
C ALA A 39 28.16 53.97 45.87
N LYS A 40 29.46 53.97 45.57
CA LYS A 40 30.35 55.13 45.82
C LYS A 40 30.10 56.23 44.80
N LEU A 41 30.16 55.89 43.52
CA LEU A 41 29.94 56.85 42.43
C LEU A 41 28.52 57.43 42.44
N VAL A 42 27.53 56.62 42.82
CA VAL A 42 26.15 57.10 43.02
C VAL A 42 26.08 58.10 44.18
N SER A 43 26.75 57.83 45.30
CA SER A 43 26.74 58.76 46.45
C SER A 43 27.49 60.06 46.16
N GLU A 44 28.60 59.99 45.41
CA GLU A 44 29.35 61.16 44.94
C GLU A 44 28.53 62.01 43.97
N SER A 45 27.81 61.36 43.04
CA SER A 45 26.94 62.06 42.10
C SER A 45 25.75 62.72 42.81
N LEU A 46 25.11 62.03 43.76
CA LEU A 46 23.98 62.58 44.52
C LEU A 46 24.37 63.71 45.50
N ALA A 47 25.65 63.88 45.81
CA ALA A 47 26.14 64.99 46.64
C ALA A 47 26.20 66.32 45.86
N ASP A 48 26.13 66.29 44.53
CA ASP A 48 26.17 67.48 43.69
C ASP A 48 24.79 68.19 43.65
N PRO A 49 24.70 69.48 44.02
CA PRO A 49 23.44 70.23 44.07
C PRO A 49 22.71 70.36 42.73
N PHE A 50 23.40 70.18 41.60
CA PHE A 50 22.84 70.39 40.27
C PHE A 50 22.30 69.11 39.64
N VAL A 51 22.40 67.96 40.31
CA VAL A 51 21.93 66.68 39.77
C VAL A 51 20.42 66.64 39.69
N ASP A 52 19.94 66.29 38.49
CA ASP A 52 18.54 66.02 38.24
C ASP A 52 18.29 64.51 38.34
N VAL A 53 17.64 64.07 39.42
CA VAL A 53 17.31 62.66 39.66
C VAL A 53 16.33 62.09 38.62
N ASN A 54 15.63 62.95 37.88
CA ASN A 54 14.68 62.60 36.83
C ASN A 54 15.27 62.72 35.42
N PHE A 55 16.59 62.99 35.32
CA PHE A 55 17.28 63.04 34.04
C PHE A 55 17.17 61.70 33.31
N ILE A 56 16.90 61.80 32.00
CA ILE A 56 16.79 60.66 31.10
C ILE A 56 18.13 60.56 30.35
N GLY A 57 18.87 59.48 30.64
CA GLY A 57 20.15 59.19 30.00
C GLY A 57 20.09 57.91 29.18
N THR A 58 20.94 57.80 28.15
CA THR A 58 20.97 56.64 27.25
C THR A 58 21.98 55.60 27.72
N VAL A 59 21.54 54.34 27.89
CA VAL A 59 22.36 53.23 28.39
C VAL A 59 22.08 51.94 27.61
N SER A 60 23.05 51.04 27.49
CA SER A 60 22.85 49.66 27.01
C SER A 60 22.23 48.79 28.11
N LEU A 61 20.97 48.43 27.97
CA LEU A 61 20.23 47.63 28.95
C LEU A 61 20.04 46.20 28.45
N LYS A 62 20.29 45.23 29.33
CA LYS A 62 19.96 43.82 29.13
C LYS A 62 18.66 43.50 29.88
N SER A 63 17.55 43.37 29.16
CA SER A 63 16.22 43.12 29.76
C SER A 63 15.68 41.75 29.38
N LYS A 64 14.92 41.13 30.28
CA LYS A 64 14.11 39.94 29.95
C LYS A 64 13.03 40.28 28.93
N LYS A 65 12.79 39.35 28.00
CA LYS A 65 11.70 39.32 27.02
C LYS A 65 11.16 37.90 26.97
N THR A 66 9.85 37.74 26.96
CA THR A 66 9.20 36.44 26.84
C THR A 66 8.76 36.20 25.41
N GLU A 67 9.16 35.07 24.83
CA GLU A 67 8.68 34.60 23.54
C GLU A 67 7.87 33.32 23.75
N VAL A 68 6.72 33.22 23.06
CA VAL A 68 5.86 32.04 23.16
C VAL A 68 6.24 31.09 22.04
N VAL A 69 6.80 29.93 22.39
CA VAL A 69 7.13 28.87 21.45
C VAL A 69 5.87 28.04 21.21
N LEU A 70 5.43 28.03 19.95
CA LEU A 70 4.25 27.30 19.52
C LEU A 70 4.64 25.86 19.19
N HIS A 71 3.93 24.91 19.78
CA HIS A 71 4.04 23.50 19.43
C HIS A 71 2.74 22.97 18.81
N ASP A 72 2.89 21.92 18.00
CA ASP A 72 1.79 21.34 17.22
C ASP A 72 0.73 20.65 18.09
N GLN A 73 1.16 19.87 19.09
CA GLN A 73 0.27 19.05 19.91
C GLN A 73 0.56 19.13 21.42
N SER A 74 1.58 19.89 21.83
CA SER A 74 1.90 20.14 23.25
C SER A 74 1.51 21.57 23.67
N ALA A 75 1.52 21.80 24.98
CA ALA A 75 1.33 23.11 25.59
C ALA A 75 2.32 24.14 25.01
N HIS A 76 1.90 25.40 24.97
CA HIS A 76 2.80 26.49 24.57
C HIS A 76 3.85 26.68 25.65
N GLU A 77 5.11 26.79 25.25
CA GLU A 77 6.23 27.06 26.14
C GLU A 77 6.56 28.55 26.10
N VAL A 78 7.00 29.09 27.23
CA VAL A 78 7.43 30.49 27.33
C VAL A 78 8.94 30.50 27.54
N ASP A 79 9.66 30.96 26.53
CA ASP A 79 11.10 31.16 26.59
C ASP A 79 11.40 32.57 27.07
N VAL A 80 12.24 32.66 28.09
CA VAL A 80 12.74 33.94 28.61
C VAL A 80 14.09 34.22 27.97
N VAL A 81 14.10 35.13 27.00
CA VAL A 81 15.29 35.58 26.28
C VAL A 81 15.73 36.91 26.85
N TYR A 82 17.04 37.12 26.93
CA TYR A 82 17.60 38.43 27.27
C TYR A 82 17.95 39.19 26.00
N GLU A 83 17.43 40.41 25.89
CA GLU A 83 17.71 41.32 24.78
C GLU A 83 18.57 42.47 25.28
N GLU A 84 19.69 42.73 24.60
CA GLU A 84 20.58 43.87 24.88
C GLU A 84 20.38 44.95 23.82
N PHE A 85 20.02 46.15 24.25
CA PHE A 85 19.71 47.27 23.36
C PHE A 85 19.95 48.61 24.07
N ARG A 86 20.16 49.67 23.29
CA ARG A 86 20.34 51.03 23.83
C ARG A 86 18.99 51.69 24.05
N THR A 87 18.76 52.19 25.26
CA THR A 87 17.52 52.88 25.64
C THR A 87 17.76 54.06 26.55
N ASP A 88 16.82 54.99 26.47
CA ASP A 88 16.68 56.11 27.38
C ASP A 88 16.04 55.63 28.69
N VAL A 89 16.75 55.82 29.81
CA VAL A 89 16.39 55.34 31.15
C VAL A 89 16.69 56.40 32.21
N THR A 90 15.96 56.33 33.33
CA THR A 90 16.25 57.15 34.52
C THR A 90 17.06 56.35 35.55
N ALA A 91 17.73 57.06 36.48
CA ALA A 91 18.44 56.43 37.58
C ALA A 91 17.51 55.55 38.44
N LEU A 92 16.25 55.95 38.64
CA LEU A 92 15.24 55.17 39.36
C LEU A 92 14.89 53.86 38.63
N PHE A 93 14.72 53.92 37.30
CA PHE A 93 14.44 52.73 36.48
C PHE A 93 15.60 51.74 36.54
N LEU A 94 16.84 52.22 36.43
CA LEU A 94 18.05 51.39 36.54
C LEU A 94 18.21 50.80 37.94
N ALA A 95 17.95 51.57 39.00
CA ALA A 95 17.99 51.07 40.37
C ALA A 95 16.94 49.98 40.62
N ALA A 96 15.74 50.14 40.05
CA ALA A 96 14.69 49.14 40.09
C ALA A 96 15.04 47.88 39.30
N HIS A 97 15.63 48.03 38.11
CA HIS A 97 16.10 46.93 37.27
C HIS A 97 17.28 46.16 37.90
N ALA A 98 18.21 46.85 38.55
CA ALA A 98 19.38 46.22 39.19
C ALA A 98 19.08 45.56 40.55
N GLY A 99 17.88 45.72 41.09
CA GLY A 99 17.53 45.17 42.41
C GLY A 99 18.05 45.98 43.60
N ASN A 100 18.44 47.25 43.41
CA ASN A 100 19.01 48.05 44.49
C ASN A 100 17.95 48.80 45.31
N VAL A 101 17.36 48.10 46.29
CA VAL A 101 16.32 48.65 47.20
C VAL A 101 16.79 49.93 47.90
N THR A 102 18.06 49.98 48.34
CA THR A 102 18.60 51.13 49.08
C THR A 102 18.68 52.38 48.20
N LEU A 103 19.08 52.20 46.95
CA LEU A 103 19.16 53.28 45.97
C LEU A 103 17.77 53.76 45.58
N VAL A 104 16.83 52.84 45.35
CA VAL A 104 15.42 53.20 45.07
C VAL A 104 14.85 54.08 46.18
N ARG A 105 15.00 53.69 47.45
CA ARG A 105 14.50 54.48 48.58
C ARG A 105 15.15 55.87 48.67
N LYS A 106 16.47 55.96 48.42
CA LYS A 106 17.19 57.24 48.39
C LYS A 106 16.68 58.15 47.27
N LEU A 107 16.52 57.61 46.06
CA LEU A 107 16.03 58.38 44.91
C LEU A 107 14.60 58.88 45.12
N LEU A 108 13.71 58.05 45.68
CA LEU A 108 12.35 58.47 46.01
C LEU A 108 12.33 59.60 47.05
N ASN A 109 13.16 59.53 48.09
CA ASN A 109 13.30 60.61 49.08
C ASN A 109 13.79 61.92 48.46
N LEU A 110 14.55 61.85 47.37
CA LEU A 110 15.06 63.01 46.62
C LEU A 110 14.06 63.53 45.56
N GLY A 111 12.84 62.97 45.49
CA GLY A 111 11.81 63.42 44.56
C GLY A 111 11.90 62.79 43.17
N ALA A 112 12.47 61.58 43.05
CA ALA A 112 12.42 60.83 41.80
C ALA A 112 10.98 60.47 41.42
N ASN A 113 10.62 60.68 40.16
CA ASN A 113 9.30 60.44 39.60
C ASN A 113 9.11 58.96 39.26
N VAL A 114 8.29 58.27 40.04
CA VAL A 114 7.91 56.85 39.82
C VAL A 114 7.17 56.67 38.48
N ASN A 115 6.44 57.69 38.04
CA ASN A 115 5.49 57.63 36.93
C ASN A 115 6.10 58.13 35.61
N GLN A 116 7.43 58.23 35.53
CA GLN A 116 8.11 58.54 34.29
C GLN A 116 8.04 57.34 33.34
N LYS A 117 7.25 57.46 32.27
CA LYS A 117 7.14 56.42 31.24
C LYS A 117 8.35 56.43 30.32
N LEU A 118 9.02 55.29 30.19
CA LEU A 118 10.16 55.05 29.32
C LEU A 118 9.79 54.03 28.23
N PHE A 119 10.70 53.75 27.30
CA PHE A 119 10.45 52.83 26.18
C PHE A 119 9.98 51.44 26.62
N ARG A 120 10.54 50.91 27.72
CA ARG A 120 10.15 49.62 28.31
C ARG A 120 9.12 49.76 29.44
N GLY A 121 8.45 50.89 29.58
CA GLY A 121 7.43 51.12 30.60
C GLY A 121 7.95 51.93 31.80
N TYR A 122 7.46 51.62 32.99
CA TYR A 122 7.73 52.34 34.24
C TYR A 122 8.78 51.64 35.12
N ALA A 123 9.26 52.31 36.17
CA ALA A 123 10.12 51.66 37.18
C ALA A 123 9.44 50.44 37.83
N THR A 124 8.11 50.46 37.98
CA THR A 124 7.32 49.31 38.46
C THR A 124 7.43 48.12 37.50
N THR A 125 7.34 48.35 36.19
CA THR A 125 7.50 47.28 35.17
C THR A 125 8.92 46.70 35.19
N ALA A 126 9.95 47.51 35.43
CA ALA A 126 11.32 47.03 35.55
C ALA A 126 11.52 46.13 36.78
N ALA A 127 10.96 46.54 37.92
CA ALA A 127 10.97 45.72 39.15
C ALA A 127 10.23 44.39 38.94
N VAL A 128 9.11 44.41 38.22
CA VAL A 128 8.37 43.19 37.85
C VAL A 128 9.22 42.28 36.97
N ARG A 129 9.80 42.81 35.88
CA ARG A 129 10.61 42.01 34.94
C ARG A 129 11.74 41.25 35.62
N GLU A 130 12.41 41.88 36.56
CA GLU A 130 13.54 41.27 37.25
C GLU A 130 13.15 40.48 38.52
N GLY A 131 11.86 40.42 38.87
CA GLY A 131 11.37 39.63 40.01
C GLY A 131 11.57 40.29 41.37
N HIS A 132 11.76 41.61 41.42
CA HIS A 132 12.04 42.37 42.65
C HIS A 132 10.77 42.83 43.38
N VAL A 133 10.18 41.93 44.17
CA VAL A 133 8.93 42.19 44.94
C VAL A 133 9.08 43.35 45.93
N ASP A 134 10.17 43.40 46.69
CA ASP A 134 10.38 44.44 47.71
C ASP A 134 10.50 45.84 47.10
N ILE A 135 11.11 45.94 45.92
CA ILE A 135 11.21 47.20 45.17
C ILE A 135 9.84 47.60 44.67
N LEU A 136 9.06 46.66 44.14
CA LEU A 136 7.71 46.92 43.67
C LEU A 136 6.83 47.47 44.81
N ASP A 137 6.87 46.88 46.00
CA ASP A 137 6.16 47.37 47.19
C ASP A 137 6.54 48.83 47.52
N VAL A 138 7.83 49.13 47.50
CA VAL A 138 8.35 50.49 47.75
C VAL A 138 7.88 51.48 46.70
N LEU A 139 7.84 51.08 45.42
CA LEU A 139 7.39 51.93 44.32
C LEU A 139 5.87 52.17 44.36
N VAL A 140 5.07 51.14 44.66
CA VAL A 140 3.61 51.27 44.82
C VAL A 140 3.28 52.22 45.97
N LYS A 141 3.91 52.03 47.14
CA LYS A 141 3.79 52.95 48.29
C LYS A 141 4.36 54.34 48.00
N GLY A 142 5.31 54.45 47.06
CA GLY A 142 5.92 55.68 46.59
C GLY A 142 5.07 56.53 45.64
N GLY A 143 3.81 56.14 45.39
CA GLY A 143 2.89 56.92 44.55
C GLY A 143 2.87 56.49 43.08
N ALA A 144 3.01 55.20 42.80
CA ALA A 144 2.80 54.66 41.46
C ALA A 144 1.38 54.96 40.95
N SER A 145 1.28 55.38 39.69
CA SER A 145 0.00 55.67 39.03
C SER A 145 -0.75 54.40 38.67
N GLN A 146 -2.05 54.55 38.41
CA GLN A 146 -2.89 53.48 37.89
C GLN A 146 -2.29 52.81 36.64
N ASP A 147 -1.89 53.59 35.63
CA ASP A 147 -1.29 53.07 34.40
C ASP A 147 0.00 52.28 34.67
N ALA A 148 0.82 52.72 35.63
CA ALA A 148 2.08 52.07 35.97
C ALA A 148 1.86 50.72 36.69
N CYS A 149 0.81 50.61 37.50
CA CYS A 149 0.41 49.36 38.14
C CYS A 149 -0.26 48.40 37.15
N GLU A 150 -1.08 48.90 36.24
CA GLU A 150 -1.74 48.11 35.19
C GLU A 150 -0.72 47.49 34.23
N GLU A 151 0.24 48.27 33.72
CA GLU A 151 1.31 47.75 32.84
C GLU A 151 2.22 46.76 33.57
N ALA A 152 2.47 46.99 34.86
CA ALA A 152 3.23 46.07 35.70
C ALA A 152 2.49 44.75 35.94
N LEU A 153 1.16 44.77 36.07
CA LEU A 153 0.36 43.55 36.23
C LEU A 153 0.38 42.69 34.97
N LEU A 154 0.31 43.33 33.80
CA LEU A 154 0.43 42.64 32.51
C LEU A 154 1.79 41.97 32.37
N GLU A 155 2.88 42.66 32.73
CA GLU A 155 4.21 42.04 32.73
C GLU A 155 4.34 40.88 33.71
N ALA A 156 3.77 41.00 34.92
CA ALA A 156 3.77 39.90 35.88
C ALA A 156 3.07 38.66 35.31
N SER A 157 2.02 38.87 34.51
CA SER A 157 1.27 37.82 33.82
C SER A 157 2.00 37.23 32.61
N TYR A 158 2.94 37.97 32.01
CA TYR A 158 3.78 37.47 30.92
C TYR A 158 5.00 36.68 31.40
N LEU A 159 5.47 36.95 32.62
CA LEU A 159 6.65 36.31 33.21
C LEU A 159 6.33 35.22 34.23
N GLY A 160 5.08 35.14 34.70
CA GLY A 160 4.68 34.12 35.68
C GLY A 160 4.91 34.54 37.14
N GLU A 161 5.00 35.84 37.42
CA GLU A 161 5.38 36.39 38.74
C GLU A 161 4.17 36.54 39.68
N ALA A 162 3.72 35.42 40.26
CA ALA A 162 2.48 35.37 41.05
C ALA A 162 2.45 36.30 42.27
N ARG A 163 3.58 36.46 42.98
CA ARG A 163 3.68 37.33 44.18
C ARG A 163 3.53 38.81 43.83
N GLN A 164 4.05 39.22 42.67
CA GLN A 164 3.96 40.60 42.21
C GLN A 164 2.55 40.91 41.73
N ALA A 165 1.91 39.95 41.05
CA ALA A 165 0.51 40.06 40.67
C ALA A 165 -0.40 40.21 41.91
N GLU A 166 -0.18 39.41 42.96
CA GLU A 166 -0.91 39.53 44.24
C GLU A 166 -0.75 40.92 44.87
N LEU A 167 0.49 41.43 44.94
CA LEU A 167 0.77 42.76 45.48
C LEU A 167 0.08 43.87 44.69
N LEU A 168 0.11 43.80 43.36
CA LEU A 168 -0.52 44.79 42.48
C LEU A 168 -2.05 44.75 42.59
N MET A 169 -2.65 43.55 42.64
CA MET A 169 -4.09 43.40 42.84
C MET A 169 -4.55 43.95 44.19
N GLY A 170 -3.70 43.90 45.23
CA GLY A 170 -3.99 44.50 46.54
C GLY A 170 -3.88 46.03 46.62
N SER A 171 -3.50 46.71 45.54
CA SER A 171 -3.30 48.18 45.53
C SER A 171 -4.57 49.00 45.23
N ASP A 172 -5.70 48.35 44.92
CA ASP A 172 -6.97 48.96 44.47
C ASP A 172 -6.86 49.85 43.20
N LEU A 173 -5.70 49.90 42.54
CA LEU A 173 -5.44 50.71 41.35
C LEU A 173 -5.81 50.02 40.03
N ILE A 174 -6.06 48.71 40.04
CA ILE A 174 -6.24 47.90 38.83
C ILE A 174 -7.70 47.92 38.37
N ARG A 175 -7.96 48.30 37.11
CA ARG A 175 -9.31 48.17 36.53
C ARG A 175 -9.66 46.70 36.28
N PRO A 176 -10.95 46.31 36.48
CA PRO A 176 -11.39 44.93 36.24
C PRO A 176 -11.05 44.39 34.85
N GLN A 177 -11.17 45.21 33.81
CA GLN A 177 -10.86 44.83 32.43
C GLN A 177 -9.37 44.44 32.25
N VAL A 178 -8.46 45.18 32.88
CA VAL A 178 -7.01 44.88 32.81
C VAL A 178 -6.71 43.62 33.61
N ALA A 179 -7.36 43.42 34.75
CA ALA A 179 -7.20 42.20 35.53
C ALA A 179 -7.69 40.96 34.76
N VAL A 180 -8.78 41.07 34.00
CA VAL A 180 -9.25 40.00 33.10
C VAL A 180 -8.24 39.78 31.96
N HIS A 181 -7.72 40.84 31.32
CA HIS A 181 -6.69 40.71 30.28
C HIS A 181 -5.42 40.02 30.80
N ALA A 182 -5.00 40.36 32.03
CA ALA A 182 -3.90 39.73 32.74
C ALA A 182 -4.16 38.23 32.97
N LEU A 183 -5.36 37.88 33.45
CA LEU A 183 -5.79 36.51 33.67
C LEU A 183 -5.77 35.67 32.38
N VAL A 184 -6.39 36.18 31.30
CA VAL A 184 -6.43 35.48 30.01
C VAL A 184 -5.02 35.32 29.43
N SER A 185 -4.18 36.34 29.56
CA SER A 185 -2.78 36.31 29.12
C SER A 185 -1.92 35.28 29.86
N ALA A 186 -2.12 35.15 31.18
CA ALA A 186 -1.47 34.13 32.00
C ALA A 186 -1.98 32.72 31.65
N CYS A 187 -3.27 32.60 31.28
CA CYS A 187 -3.87 31.34 30.83
C CYS A 187 -3.28 30.85 29.52
N CYS A 188 -3.04 31.72 28.53
CA CYS A 188 -2.36 31.34 27.27
C CYS A 188 -0.95 30.77 27.52
N ARG A 189 -0.26 31.31 28.52
CA ARG A 189 1.15 31.02 28.83
C ARG A 189 1.36 29.88 29.82
N GLY A 190 0.28 29.36 30.42
CA GLY A 190 0.36 28.22 31.33
C GLY A 190 0.82 28.56 32.74
N PHE A 191 0.83 29.84 33.16
CA PHE A 191 1.28 30.24 34.49
C PHE A 191 0.21 29.98 35.56
N VAL A 192 0.09 28.72 35.97
CA VAL A 192 -0.93 28.23 36.91
C VAL A 192 -0.95 29.04 38.21
N ASN A 193 0.22 29.41 38.75
CA ASN A 193 0.31 30.16 40.01
C ASN A 193 -0.28 31.58 39.87
N VAL A 194 0.00 32.27 38.76
CA VAL A 194 -0.56 33.60 38.49
C VAL A 194 -2.07 33.51 38.26
N VAL A 195 -2.52 32.52 37.49
CA VAL A 195 -3.96 32.29 37.26
C VAL A 195 -4.67 32.05 38.59
N LYS A 196 -4.11 31.23 39.47
CA LYS A 196 -4.65 30.96 40.79
C LYS A 196 -4.73 32.22 41.64
N THR A 197 -3.64 33.00 41.74
CA THR A 197 -3.64 34.22 42.57
C THR A 197 -4.63 35.26 42.04
N LEU A 198 -4.72 35.47 40.73
CA LEU A 198 -5.68 36.40 40.15
C LEU A 198 -7.14 36.00 40.44
N ILE A 199 -7.47 34.71 40.36
CA ILE A 199 -8.81 34.22 40.72
C ILE A 199 -9.07 34.40 42.22
N GLU A 200 -8.09 34.12 43.08
CA GLU A 200 -8.19 34.34 44.53
C GLU A 200 -8.35 35.83 44.88
N CYS A 201 -7.79 36.74 44.08
CA CYS A 201 -8.01 38.19 44.16
C CYS A 201 -9.37 38.66 43.61
N GLY A 202 -10.25 37.75 43.16
CA GLY A 202 -11.61 38.08 42.74
C GLY A 202 -11.79 38.44 41.27
N VAL A 203 -10.82 38.11 40.40
CA VAL A 203 -10.97 38.33 38.95
C VAL A 203 -11.99 37.34 38.37
N ASP A 204 -12.96 37.85 37.60
CA ASP A 204 -13.98 37.02 36.96
C ASP A 204 -13.38 36.24 35.76
N ALA A 205 -13.22 34.92 35.94
CA ALA A 205 -12.73 34.02 34.90
C ALA A 205 -13.74 33.76 33.76
N ASN A 206 -15.02 34.14 33.91
CA ASN A 206 -16.02 34.05 32.86
C ASN A 206 -16.08 35.29 31.97
N ALA A 207 -15.45 36.39 32.38
CA ALA A 207 -15.38 37.60 31.57
C ALA A 207 -14.64 37.31 30.25
N MET A 208 -15.17 37.88 29.17
CA MET A 208 -14.55 37.79 27.85
C MET A 208 -13.60 38.96 27.66
N ASP A 209 -12.45 38.67 27.10
CA ASP A 209 -11.47 39.67 26.73
C ASP A 209 -10.87 39.37 25.36
N ARG A 210 -10.45 40.44 24.66
CA ARG A 210 -9.95 40.33 23.29
C ARG A 210 -8.44 40.13 23.30
N VAL A 211 -8.01 38.89 23.09
CA VAL A 211 -6.59 38.50 23.14
C VAL A 211 -6.15 37.94 21.79
N LEU A 212 -4.87 38.19 21.46
CA LEU A 212 -4.21 37.55 20.33
C LEU A 212 -3.97 36.07 20.67
N LEU A 213 -4.80 35.19 20.12
CA LEU A 213 -4.59 33.76 20.22
C LEU A 213 -3.70 33.28 19.07
N GLN A 214 -2.78 32.38 19.41
CA GLN A 214 -1.82 31.81 18.48
C GLN A 214 -1.87 30.29 18.58
N SER A 215 -1.69 29.61 17.46
CA SER A 215 -1.51 28.15 17.40
C SER A 215 -0.86 27.78 16.08
N SER A 216 0.01 26.76 16.09
CA SER A 216 0.61 26.23 14.86
C SER A 216 -0.35 25.29 14.10
N LYS A 217 -1.11 24.44 14.81
CA LYS A 217 -2.06 23.47 14.22
C LYS A 217 -3.41 23.41 14.96
N PRO A 218 -4.50 23.87 14.34
CA PRO A 218 -4.54 24.64 13.10
C PRO A 218 -3.82 25.98 13.27
N SER A 219 -3.35 26.55 12.16
CA SER A 219 -2.71 27.86 12.14
C SER A 219 -3.71 28.93 12.56
N LEU A 220 -3.46 29.57 13.70
CA LEU A 220 -4.27 30.65 14.23
C LEU A 220 -3.35 31.83 14.55
N TYR A 221 -3.74 33.02 14.09
CA TYR A 221 -3.14 34.28 14.47
C TYR A 221 -4.22 35.36 14.38
N ALA A 222 -5.05 35.46 15.41
CA ALA A 222 -6.21 36.36 15.38
C ALA A 222 -6.54 36.91 16.77
N ASN A 223 -7.04 38.14 16.80
CA ASN A 223 -7.60 38.75 18.00
C ASN A 223 -9.03 38.27 18.19
N VAL A 224 -9.24 37.44 19.21
CA VAL A 224 -10.51 36.75 19.45
C VAL A 224 -11.02 37.11 20.83
N ASP A 225 -12.32 37.37 20.92
CA ASP A 225 -13.01 37.54 22.20
C ASP A 225 -13.18 36.16 22.84
N CYS A 226 -12.47 35.92 23.92
CA CYS A 226 -12.43 34.62 24.59
C CYS A 226 -12.34 34.78 26.11
N ASN A 227 -12.79 33.77 26.85
CA ASN A 227 -12.61 33.71 28.30
C ASN A 227 -11.31 32.98 28.64
N ALA A 228 -10.96 32.96 29.93
CA ALA A 228 -9.76 32.28 30.44
C ALA A 228 -9.69 30.80 30.03
N LEU A 229 -10.83 30.09 30.03
CA LEU A 229 -10.90 28.68 29.68
C LEU A 229 -10.61 28.44 28.18
N ALA A 230 -11.18 29.25 27.30
CA ALA A 230 -10.96 29.19 25.86
C ALA A 230 -9.49 29.42 25.49
N ALA A 231 -8.89 30.46 26.07
CA ALA A 231 -7.47 30.76 25.91
C ALA A 231 -6.58 29.58 26.34
N ALA A 232 -6.85 29.01 27.52
CA ALA A 232 -6.10 27.86 28.02
C ALA A 232 -6.23 26.61 27.13
N VAL A 233 -7.40 26.36 26.55
CA VAL A 233 -7.63 25.23 25.63
C VAL A 233 -6.90 25.41 24.31
N VAL A 234 -7.00 26.58 23.67
CA VAL A 234 -6.29 26.89 22.41
C VAL A 234 -4.77 26.80 22.61
N SER A 235 -4.28 27.25 23.76
CA SER A 235 -2.86 27.14 24.13
C SER A 235 -2.45 25.77 24.69
N ARG A 236 -3.37 24.79 24.74
CA ARG A 236 -3.15 23.40 25.19
C ARG A 236 -2.60 23.29 26.63
N GLN A 237 -3.00 24.21 27.51
CA GLN A 237 -2.50 24.31 28.89
C GLN A 237 -3.31 23.43 29.86
N ILE A 238 -2.93 22.15 29.97
CA ILE A 238 -3.68 21.13 30.74
C ILE A 238 -3.90 21.56 32.21
N SER A 239 -2.85 22.02 32.88
CA SER A 239 -2.91 22.37 34.31
C SER A 239 -3.79 23.59 34.58
N VAL A 240 -3.78 24.57 33.68
CA VAL A 240 -4.66 25.76 33.77
C VAL A 240 -6.11 25.37 33.52
N VAL A 241 -6.39 24.56 32.49
CA VAL A 241 -7.76 24.07 32.23
C VAL A 241 -8.30 23.32 33.44
N ARG A 242 -7.49 22.45 34.07
CA ARG A 242 -7.90 21.72 35.28
C ARG A 242 -8.30 22.67 36.42
N LEU A 243 -7.49 23.70 36.67
CA LEU A 243 -7.76 24.70 37.70
C LEU A 243 -9.06 25.46 37.41
N LEU A 244 -9.24 25.93 36.17
CA LEU A 244 -10.43 26.70 35.77
C LEU A 244 -11.72 25.87 35.88
N LEU A 245 -11.67 24.58 35.53
CA LEU A 245 -12.83 23.69 35.70
C LEU A 245 -13.14 23.41 37.17
N GLN A 246 -12.12 23.30 38.04
CA GLN A 246 -12.31 23.17 39.49
C GLN A 246 -12.96 24.40 40.12
N VAL A 247 -12.65 25.58 39.59
CA VAL A 247 -13.27 26.86 40.00
C VAL A 247 -14.72 26.98 39.51
N GLY A 248 -15.15 26.15 38.55
CA GLY A 248 -16.52 26.16 38.02
C GLY A 248 -16.75 27.18 36.91
N VAL A 249 -15.71 27.49 36.11
CA VAL A 249 -15.85 28.34 34.92
C VAL A 249 -16.85 27.72 33.93
N ARG A 250 -17.69 28.58 33.34
CA ARG A 250 -18.72 28.19 32.39
C ARG A 250 -18.12 27.54 31.14
N THR A 251 -18.70 26.40 30.75
CA THR A 251 -18.29 25.63 29.57
C THR A 251 -19.25 25.78 28.39
N ASP A 252 -20.36 26.48 28.57
CA ASP A 252 -21.43 26.68 27.58
C ASP A 252 -21.21 27.89 26.66
N ILE A 253 -20.06 28.54 26.77
CA ILE A 253 -19.70 29.71 25.98
C ILE A 253 -19.44 29.32 24.52
N LYS A 254 -20.05 30.07 23.60
CA LYS A 254 -19.84 29.91 22.16
C LYS A 254 -18.71 30.84 21.69
N LEU A 255 -17.69 30.26 21.07
CA LEU A 255 -16.48 30.96 20.65
C LEU A 255 -16.47 31.15 19.14
N ARG A 256 -16.11 32.35 18.69
CA ARG A 256 -15.89 32.67 17.26
C ARG A 256 -14.51 32.19 16.81
N LEU A 257 -14.27 30.89 16.96
CA LEU A 257 -13.04 30.22 16.53
C LEU A 257 -13.27 29.19 15.44
N GLY A 258 -14.52 28.99 15.04
CA GLY A 258 -14.87 27.97 14.06
C GLY A 258 -14.13 28.15 12.75
N ALA A 259 -13.49 27.07 12.30
CA ALA A 259 -12.85 26.98 11.00
C ALA A 259 -13.63 26.17 9.96
N TRP A 260 -14.72 25.52 10.37
CA TRP A 260 -15.51 24.61 9.54
C TRP A 260 -16.93 25.14 9.38
N SER A 261 -17.23 25.63 8.18
CA SER A 261 -18.57 26.03 7.78
C SER A 261 -19.33 24.81 7.29
N TRP A 262 -20.58 24.67 7.73
CA TRP A 262 -21.46 23.61 7.26
C TRP A 262 -22.46 24.17 6.27
N ASP A 263 -22.45 23.68 5.03
CA ASP A 263 -23.52 23.99 4.08
C ASP A 263 -24.66 22.97 4.25
N MET A 264 -25.81 23.43 4.77
CA MET A 264 -26.98 22.57 5.01
C MET A 264 -27.60 22.06 3.70
N ASP A 265 -27.41 22.77 2.59
CA ASP A 265 -28.05 22.43 1.32
C ASP A 265 -27.28 21.34 0.57
N THR A 266 -25.95 21.37 0.61
CA THR A 266 -25.09 20.37 -0.05
C THR A 266 -24.64 19.26 0.91
N GLY A 267 -24.62 19.53 2.21
CA GLY A 267 -23.96 18.67 3.20
C GLY A 267 -22.44 18.67 3.09
N GLU A 268 -21.86 19.60 2.34
CA GLU A 268 -20.42 19.77 2.25
C GLU A 268 -19.89 20.56 3.45
N GLU A 269 -18.77 20.10 4.00
CA GLU A 269 -18.04 20.78 5.05
C GLU A 269 -16.82 21.47 4.49
N LEU A 270 -16.84 22.81 4.50
CA LEU A 270 -15.78 23.63 3.97
C LEU A 270 -14.95 24.21 5.12
N ARG A 271 -13.64 24.00 5.03
CA ARG A 271 -12.70 24.66 5.93
C ARG A 271 -12.51 26.11 5.47
N VAL A 272 -13.21 27.04 6.11
CA VAL A 272 -13.22 28.47 5.78
C VAL A 272 -12.11 29.27 6.47
N GLY A 273 -11.47 28.70 7.50
CA GLY A 273 -10.43 29.37 8.29
C GLY A 273 -10.96 29.88 9.64
N ALA A 274 -10.08 30.01 10.62
CA ALA A 274 -10.47 30.25 12.01
C ALA A 274 -11.22 31.57 12.19
N GLY A 275 -12.38 31.50 12.84
CA GLY A 275 -13.23 32.65 13.16
C GLY A 275 -14.17 33.10 12.04
N LEU A 276 -14.18 32.39 10.91
CA LEU A 276 -15.08 32.66 9.78
C LEU A 276 -16.32 31.76 9.75
N ALA A 277 -16.30 30.64 10.47
CA ALA A 277 -17.44 29.74 10.60
C ALA A 277 -18.29 30.04 11.86
N GLU A 278 -19.32 29.22 12.07
CA GLU A 278 -20.27 29.41 13.15
C GLU A 278 -19.60 29.26 14.53
N PRO A 279 -20.08 30.02 15.54
CA PRO A 279 -19.58 29.88 16.90
C PRO A 279 -19.97 28.54 17.52
N TYR A 280 -18.99 27.78 17.99
CA TYR A 280 -19.20 26.50 18.67
C TYR A 280 -18.72 26.51 20.13
N CYS A 281 -19.11 25.48 20.90
CA CYS A 281 -18.76 25.34 22.31
C CYS A 281 -17.28 24.98 22.52
N ILE A 282 -16.78 25.15 23.74
CA ILE A 282 -15.38 24.86 24.11
C ILE A 282 -14.92 23.42 23.79
N SER A 283 -15.83 22.44 23.85
CA SER A 283 -15.52 21.05 23.54
C SER A 283 -15.15 20.85 22.05
N TRP A 284 -15.72 21.66 21.15
CA TRP A 284 -15.37 21.67 19.74
C TRP A 284 -13.99 22.31 19.53
N CYS A 285 -13.68 23.41 20.23
CA CYS A 285 -12.32 23.96 20.28
C CYS A 285 -11.30 22.90 20.72
N ALA A 286 -11.63 22.09 21.73
CA ALA A 286 -10.71 21.07 22.25
C ALA A 286 -10.44 19.93 21.26
N VAL A 287 -11.36 19.65 20.33
CA VAL A 287 -11.15 18.69 19.23
C VAL A 287 -10.31 19.31 18.12
N GLU A 288 -10.56 20.58 17.79
CA GLU A 288 -9.82 21.29 16.74
C GLU A 288 -8.37 21.61 17.17
N TYR A 289 -8.18 22.14 18.38
CA TYR A 289 -6.88 22.43 19.00
C TYR A 289 -6.45 21.29 19.94
N PHE A 290 -6.51 20.07 19.43
CA PHE A 290 -6.29 18.88 20.25
C PHE A 290 -4.89 18.83 20.87
N GLU A 291 -4.86 18.52 22.16
CA GLU A 291 -3.65 18.27 22.93
C GLU A 291 -3.29 16.79 22.89
N ALA A 292 -2.01 16.46 22.73
CA ALA A 292 -1.51 15.13 22.40
C ALA A 292 -2.02 13.99 23.30
N SER A 293 -2.19 14.25 24.61
CA SER A 293 -2.70 13.30 25.60
C SER A 293 -4.23 13.21 25.61
N GLY A 294 -4.92 14.21 25.07
CA GLY A 294 -6.37 14.34 25.10
C GLY A 294 -6.94 14.64 26.48
N ALA A 295 -6.10 14.96 27.47
CA ALA A 295 -6.53 15.22 28.84
C ALA A 295 -7.54 16.38 28.92
N ILE A 296 -7.35 17.42 28.12
CA ILE A 296 -8.27 18.57 28.05
C ILE A 296 -9.66 18.12 27.60
N LEU A 297 -9.73 17.35 26.51
CA LEU A 297 -10.99 16.84 25.98
C LEU A 297 -11.68 15.93 27.01
N CYS A 298 -10.95 15.00 27.62
CA CYS A 298 -11.46 14.13 28.68
C CYS A 298 -12.03 14.90 29.88
N MET A 299 -11.38 15.99 30.30
CA MET A 299 -11.89 16.83 31.39
C MET A 299 -13.20 17.53 31.00
N LEU A 300 -13.30 18.05 29.78
CA LEU A 300 -14.52 18.71 29.31
C LEU A 300 -15.69 17.73 29.13
N LEU A 301 -15.43 16.51 28.66
CA LEU A 301 -16.46 15.47 28.46
C LEU A 301 -17.09 14.97 29.78
N ARG A 302 -16.47 15.24 30.94
CA ARG A 302 -17.10 14.99 32.25
C ARG A 302 -18.26 15.94 32.53
N HIS A 303 -18.27 17.10 31.89
CA HIS A 303 -19.28 18.15 32.09
C HIS A 303 -20.21 18.29 30.88
N ILE A 304 -19.77 17.91 29.67
CA ILE A 304 -20.52 18.06 28.42
C ILE A 304 -20.71 16.70 27.75
N SER A 305 -21.95 16.41 27.35
CA SER A 305 -22.24 15.21 26.54
C SER A 305 -21.64 15.32 25.13
N PRO A 306 -20.91 14.30 24.65
CA PRO A 306 -20.33 14.27 23.29
C PRO A 306 -21.40 14.22 22.18
N ASN A 307 -22.63 13.84 22.54
CA ASN A 307 -23.74 13.62 21.60
C ASN A 307 -24.61 14.86 21.41
N THR A 308 -24.24 16.00 22.00
CA THR A 308 -24.96 17.26 21.82
C THR A 308 -24.75 17.74 20.37
N PRO A 309 -25.81 17.78 19.53
CA PRO A 309 -25.65 18.17 18.15
C PRO A 309 -25.41 19.68 18.02
N HIS A 310 -24.57 20.06 17.08
CA HIS A 310 -24.33 21.43 16.65
C HIS A 310 -24.55 21.50 15.14
N PHE A 311 -25.64 22.14 14.71
CA PHE A 311 -26.07 22.14 13.30
C PHE A 311 -26.21 20.74 12.71
N GLY A 312 -26.80 19.80 13.46
CA GLY A 312 -27.06 18.44 12.98
C GLY A 312 -25.89 17.47 13.05
N ARG A 313 -24.67 17.92 13.38
CA ARG A 313 -23.48 17.07 13.58
C ARG A 313 -23.08 16.95 15.05
N THR A 314 -22.46 15.84 15.42
CA THR A 314 -21.91 15.60 16.77
C THR A 314 -20.41 15.92 16.84
N LEU A 315 -19.82 15.89 18.05
CA LEU A 315 -18.37 16.05 18.20
C LEU A 315 -17.56 14.99 17.43
N LEU A 316 -18.12 13.78 17.29
CA LEU A 316 -17.46 12.70 16.57
C LEU A 316 -17.30 13.03 15.08
N HIS A 317 -18.33 13.59 14.45
CA HIS A 317 -18.25 14.11 13.08
C HIS A 317 -17.18 15.18 12.95
N HIS A 318 -17.09 16.09 13.92
CA HIS A 318 -16.06 17.12 13.93
C HIS A 318 -14.64 16.55 14.05
N ALA A 319 -14.45 15.52 14.88
CA ALA A 319 -13.15 14.84 15.00
C ALA A 319 -12.72 14.16 13.70
N ILE A 320 -13.69 13.62 12.94
CA ILE A 320 -13.45 13.03 11.61
C ILE A 320 -12.96 14.09 10.62
N LEU A 321 -13.58 15.27 10.60
CA LEU A 321 -13.16 16.39 9.73
C LEU A 321 -11.78 16.92 10.05
N CYS A 322 -11.50 17.09 11.34
CA CYS A 322 -10.16 17.44 11.81
C CYS A 322 -9.13 16.34 11.55
N ASN A 323 -9.56 15.18 11.01
CA ASN A 323 -8.77 13.99 10.76
C ASN A 323 -7.97 13.54 12.00
N ASN A 324 -8.61 13.62 13.17
CA ASN A 324 -7.97 13.40 14.45
C ASN A 324 -8.44 12.09 15.08
N ALA A 325 -7.69 11.02 14.79
CA ALA A 325 -7.99 9.67 15.27
C ALA A 325 -7.96 9.55 16.80
N ARG A 326 -7.06 10.28 17.49
CA ARG A 326 -6.99 10.23 18.95
C ARG A 326 -8.20 10.90 19.60
N ALA A 327 -8.64 12.04 19.06
CA ALA A 327 -9.87 12.68 19.51
C ALA A 327 -11.08 11.76 19.29
N ALA A 328 -11.19 11.12 18.12
CA ALA A 328 -12.25 10.16 17.82
C ALA A 328 -12.25 8.97 18.81
N ALA A 329 -11.08 8.40 19.12
CA ALA A 329 -10.95 7.31 20.10
C ALA A 329 -11.42 7.71 21.52
N ILE A 330 -11.07 8.92 21.96
CA ILE A 330 -11.51 9.46 23.25
C ILE A 330 -13.03 9.68 23.27
N LEU A 331 -13.58 10.22 22.18
CA LEU A 331 -15.03 10.44 22.07
C LEU A 331 -15.79 9.11 22.12
N LEU A 332 -15.34 8.10 21.36
CA LEU A 332 -15.94 6.77 21.34
C LEU A 332 -15.87 6.08 22.71
N SER A 333 -14.71 6.12 23.37
CA SER A 333 -14.57 5.59 24.74
C SER A 333 -15.37 6.35 25.79
N SER A 334 -15.72 7.61 25.52
CA SER A 334 -16.56 8.45 26.38
C SER A 334 -18.07 8.35 26.07
N GLY A 335 -18.48 7.40 25.21
CA GLY A 335 -19.89 7.16 24.89
C GLY A 335 -20.45 8.05 23.78
N ALA A 336 -19.60 8.55 22.87
CA ALA A 336 -20.07 9.18 21.64
C ALA A 336 -20.85 8.17 20.79
N ASP A 337 -21.98 8.61 20.25
CA ASP A 337 -22.82 7.82 19.37
C ASP A 337 -22.14 7.70 18.00
N LYS A 338 -21.63 6.49 17.74
CA LYS A 338 -20.95 6.10 16.50
C LYS A 338 -21.91 5.90 15.32
N GLU A 339 -23.22 5.86 15.58
CA GLU A 339 -24.28 5.64 14.59
C GLU A 339 -25.18 6.87 14.37
N PHE A 340 -24.85 8.01 14.98
CA PHE A 340 -25.64 9.23 14.89
C PHE A 340 -25.70 9.73 13.42
N PRO A 341 -26.88 9.78 12.79
CA PRO A 341 -26.99 10.24 11.42
C PRO A 341 -26.97 11.78 11.34
N VAL A 342 -26.30 12.31 10.32
CA VAL A 342 -26.41 13.71 9.91
C VAL A 342 -27.39 13.79 8.76
N ASN A 343 -28.49 14.53 8.97
CA ASN A 343 -29.52 14.74 7.96
C ASN A 343 -29.09 15.84 6.99
N ILE A 344 -28.66 15.43 5.80
CA ILE A 344 -28.46 16.34 4.66
C ILE A 344 -29.80 16.44 3.91
N THR A 345 -30.14 17.62 3.37
CA THR A 345 -31.43 17.92 2.69
C THR A 345 -31.77 16.98 1.53
N SER A 346 -30.80 16.24 0.98
CA SER A 346 -30.99 15.20 -0.04
C SER A 346 -31.65 13.91 0.46
N LYS A 347 -32.05 13.81 1.75
CA LYS A 347 -32.45 12.55 2.39
C LYS A 347 -31.36 11.50 2.22
N ASN A 348 -30.14 11.84 2.63
CA ASN A 348 -29.04 10.87 2.78
C ASN A 348 -28.56 10.95 4.23
N GLU A 349 -28.92 9.95 5.03
CA GLU A 349 -28.38 9.75 6.38
C GLU A 349 -26.87 9.45 6.31
N LEU A 350 -26.06 10.47 6.58
CA LEU A 350 -24.61 10.32 6.64
C LEU A 350 -24.20 9.94 8.07
N ARG A 351 -23.60 8.77 8.24
CA ARG A 351 -23.07 8.28 9.52
C ARG A 351 -21.58 8.62 9.65
N PRO A 352 -21.01 8.61 10.87
CA PRO A 352 -19.58 8.82 11.08
C PRO A 352 -18.70 7.92 10.21
N LEU A 353 -19.09 6.66 10.03
CA LEU A 353 -18.38 5.69 9.19
C LEU A 353 -18.38 6.12 7.71
N HIS A 354 -19.52 6.58 7.19
CA HIS A 354 -19.64 7.07 5.82
C HIS A 354 -18.78 8.33 5.58
N LEU A 355 -18.80 9.27 6.54
CA LEU A 355 -18.00 10.49 6.46
C LEU A 355 -16.49 10.18 6.47
N ALA A 356 -16.05 9.29 7.37
CA ALA A 356 -14.63 8.89 7.44
C ALA A 356 -14.17 8.18 6.14
N ALA A 357 -15.04 7.34 5.56
CA ALA A 357 -14.81 6.68 4.29
C ALA A 357 -14.73 7.67 3.11
N GLN A 358 -15.58 8.69 3.09
CA GLN A 358 -15.60 9.72 2.05
C GLN A 358 -14.34 10.60 2.08
N LEU A 359 -13.93 11.05 3.28
CA LEU A 359 -12.74 11.90 3.47
C LEU A 359 -11.42 11.14 3.32
N GLY A 360 -11.43 9.80 3.40
CA GLY A 360 -10.21 8.99 3.34
C GLY A 360 -9.44 8.96 4.67
N SER A 361 -10.10 9.20 5.79
CA SER A 361 -9.50 9.27 7.12
C SER A 361 -9.22 7.87 7.70
N ALA A 362 -8.26 7.14 7.11
CA ALA A 362 -7.94 5.75 7.44
C ALA A 362 -7.75 5.50 8.96
N LYS A 363 -6.97 6.35 9.64
CA LYS A 363 -6.73 6.21 11.09
C LYS A 363 -8.00 6.41 11.93
N VAL A 364 -8.90 7.30 11.52
CA VAL A 364 -10.17 7.53 12.22
C VAL A 364 -11.12 6.36 11.96
N LEU A 365 -11.14 5.86 10.72
CA LEU A 365 -11.91 4.69 10.32
C LEU A 365 -11.51 3.45 11.14
N GLU A 366 -10.20 3.24 11.35
CA GLU A 366 -9.70 2.19 12.24
C GLU A 366 -10.23 2.30 13.69
N GLN A 367 -10.36 3.53 14.22
CA GLN A 367 -10.96 3.71 15.55
C GLN A 367 -12.47 3.38 15.57
N LEU A 368 -13.19 3.71 14.49
CA LEU A 368 -14.61 3.38 14.34
C LEU A 368 -14.83 1.86 14.21
N THR A 369 -13.96 1.16 13.47
CA THR A 369 -14.05 -0.30 13.36
C THR A 369 -13.72 -0.98 14.69
N LEU A 370 -12.70 -0.51 15.43
CA LEU A 370 -12.38 -0.97 16.79
C LEU A 370 -13.52 -0.73 17.78
N ALA A 371 -14.32 0.32 17.59
CA ALA A 371 -15.51 0.61 18.40
C ALA A 371 -16.72 -0.26 18.01
N ASN A 372 -16.59 -1.24 17.11
CA ASN A 372 -17.65 -2.10 16.60
C ASN A 372 -18.81 -1.32 15.95
N SER A 373 -18.52 -0.27 15.16
CA SER A 373 -19.53 0.39 14.32
C SER A 373 -20.15 -0.59 13.32
N ASP A 374 -21.38 -0.34 12.89
CA ASP A 374 -22.02 -1.15 11.85
C ASP A 374 -21.36 -0.87 10.49
N LEU A 375 -20.49 -1.78 10.06
CA LEU A 375 -19.73 -1.65 8.80
C LEU A 375 -20.64 -1.68 7.57
N ASN A 376 -21.83 -2.26 7.71
CA ASN A 376 -22.77 -2.52 6.63
C ASN A 376 -23.97 -1.58 6.70
N SER A 377 -23.90 -0.53 7.53
CA SER A 377 -24.90 0.53 7.54
C SER A 377 -25.06 1.11 6.13
N ARG A 378 -26.30 1.34 5.71
CA ARG A 378 -26.61 1.87 4.39
C ARG A 378 -27.06 3.32 4.50
N MET A 379 -26.59 4.15 3.57
CA MET A 379 -27.20 5.44 3.27
C MET A 379 -28.55 5.21 2.56
N ASP A 380 -29.35 6.26 2.38
CA ASP A 380 -30.64 6.18 1.68
C ASP A 380 -30.51 5.76 0.20
N CYS A 381 -29.39 6.09 -0.46
CA CYS A 381 -29.05 5.54 -1.78
C CYS A 381 -28.62 4.05 -1.76
N GLY A 382 -28.63 3.40 -0.60
CA GLY A 382 -28.27 2.00 -0.39
C GLY A 382 -26.75 1.74 -0.29
N GLU A 383 -25.92 2.78 -0.36
CA GLU A 383 -24.46 2.64 -0.33
C GLU A 383 -23.93 2.43 1.08
N THR A 384 -22.92 1.56 1.19
CA THR A 384 -22.16 1.34 2.42
C THR A 384 -20.85 2.12 2.40
N ALA A 385 -20.19 2.24 3.57
CA ALA A 385 -18.87 2.85 3.69
C ALA A 385 -17.85 2.26 2.70
N LEU A 386 -17.93 0.95 2.43
CA LEU A 386 -17.08 0.24 1.48
C LEU A 386 -17.28 0.78 0.05
N MET A 387 -18.52 0.95 -0.40
CA MET A 387 -18.84 1.51 -1.72
C MET A 387 -18.37 2.97 -1.86
N ILE A 388 -18.48 3.75 -0.79
CA ILE A 388 -17.99 5.13 -0.74
C ILE A 388 -16.46 5.16 -0.89
N CYS A 389 -15.72 4.29 -0.18
CA CYS A 389 -14.27 4.18 -0.34
C CYS A 389 -13.89 3.88 -1.80
N VAL A 390 -14.61 2.98 -2.47
CA VAL A 390 -14.37 2.64 -3.87
C VAL A 390 -14.66 3.82 -4.80
N ARG A 391 -15.76 4.54 -4.58
CA ARG A 391 -16.11 5.73 -5.36
C ARG A 391 -15.03 6.81 -5.29
N HIS A 392 -14.54 7.07 -4.09
CA HIS A 392 -13.52 8.08 -3.81
C HIS A 392 -12.07 7.55 -3.93
N LYS A 393 -11.88 6.29 -4.35
CA LYS A 393 -10.57 5.65 -4.57
C LYS A 393 -9.68 5.61 -3.32
N GLN A 394 -10.29 5.40 -2.16
CA GLN A 394 -9.64 5.37 -0.85
C GLN A 394 -9.11 3.97 -0.53
N GLU A 395 -7.94 3.62 -1.05
CA GLU A 395 -7.34 2.28 -0.94
C GLU A 395 -7.14 1.82 0.51
N GLU A 396 -6.52 2.66 1.34
CA GLU A 396 -6.21 2.29 2.74
C GLU A 396 -7.49 2.13 3.59
N CYS A 397 -8.50 2.97 3.34
CA CYS A 397 -9.80 2.83 4.01
C CYS A 397 -10.52 1.54 3.60
N LEU A 398 -10.44 1.18 2.32
CA LEU A 398 -10.99 -0.08 1.82
C LEU A 398 -10.32 -1.29 2.50
N LYS A 399 -8.99 -1.28 2.63
CA LYS A 399 -8.24 -2.33 3.34
C LYS A 399 -8.68 -2.43 4.80
N ILE A 400 -8.84 -1.31 5.50
CA ILE A 400 -9.31 -1.29 6.90
C ILE A 400 -10.71 -1.89 7.01
N LEU A 401 -11.65 -1.50 6.15
CA LEU A 401 -13.01 -2.06 6.17
C LEU A 401 -13.02 -3.55 5.85
N ALA A 402 -12.25 -3.98 4.85
CA ALA A 402 -12.12 -5.38 4.48
C ALA A 402 -11.54 -6.22 5.62
N THR A 403 -10.47 -5.75 6.28
CA THR A 403 -9.88 -6.44 7.44
C THR A 403 -10.81 -6.48 8.66
N ALA A 404 -11.69 -5.48 8.81
CA ALA A 404 -12.72 -5.45 9.85
C ALA A 404 -13.93 -6.36 9.53
N GLY A 405 -14.00 -6.93 8.33
CA GLY A 405 -15.06 -7.85 7.92
C GLY A 405 -16.30 -7.16 7.34
N ALA A 406 -16.13 -5.99 6.70
CA ALA A 406 -17.19 -5.38 5.90
C ALA A 406 -17.61 -6.30 4.75
N ASP A 407 -18.88 -6.26 4.40
CA ASP A 407 -19.49 -7.18 3.44
C ASP A 407 -19.41 -6.64 2.01
N PHE A 408 -18.72 -7.38 1.13
CA PHE A 408 -18.59 -7.06 -0.28
C PHE A 408 -19.77 -7.52 -1.15
N GLY A 409 -20.66 -8.37 -0.61
CA GLY A 409 -21.81 -8.93 -1.32
C GLY A 409 -23.03 -8.00 -1.38
N LEU A 410 -22.92 -6.79 -0.82
CA LEU A 410 -24.00 -5.81 -0.80
C LEU A 410 -24.04 -5.00 -2.10
N VAL A 411 -25.24 -4.54 -2.47
CA VAL A 411 -25.50 -3.65 -3.62
C VAL A 411 -26.25 -2.40 -3.16
N ASN A 412 -26.04 -1.29 -3.87
CA ASN A 412 -26.77 -0.05 -3.62
C ASN A 412 -28.19 -0.09 -4.24
N SER A 413 -28.97 0.99 -4.07
CA SER A 413 -30.34 1.09 -4.61
C SER A 413 -30.38 1.09 -6.15
N ALA A 414 -29.26 1.34 -6.82
CA ALA A 414 -29.13 1.20 -8.28
C ALA A 414 -28.73 -0.22 -8.72
N GLY A 415 -28.59 -1.16 -7.78
CA GLY A 415 -28.15 -2.54 -8.04
C GLY A 415 -26.64 -2.70 -8.23
N GLN A 416 -25.85 -1.64 -8.00
CA GLN A 416 -24.41 -1.65 -8.22
C GLN A 416 -23.67 -2.22 -7.01
N SER A 417 -22.73 -3.13 -7.28
CA SER A 417 -21.79 -3.65 -6.29
C SER A 417 -20.54 -2.78 -6.18
N ALA A 418 -19.71 -3.04 -5.17
CA ALA A 418 -18.41 -2.39 -5.04
C ALA A 418 -17.50 -2.61 -6.27
N SER A 419 -17.51 -3.81 -6.85
CA SER A 419 -16.70 -4.12 -8.04
C SER A 419 -17.20 -3.37 -9.28
N GLU A 420 -18.52 -3.18 -9.41
CA GLU A 420 -19.10 -2.40 -10.49
C GLU A 420 -18.84 -0.90 -10.36
N ILE A 421 -18.89 -0.37 -9.13
CA ILE A 421 -18.49 1.02 -8.85
C ILE A 421 -17.01 1.21 -9.19
N ALA A 422 -16.13 0.27 -8.83
CA ALA A 422 -14.71 0.35 -9.19
C ALA A 422 -14.51 0.37 -10.72
N ARG A 423 -15.33 -0.37 -11.47
CA ARG A 423 -15.29 -0.35 -12.94
C ARG A 423 -15.76 0.99 -13.51
N SER A 424 -16.86 1.53 -13.00
CA SER A 424 -17.41 2.81 -13.46
C SER A 424 -16.49 4.00 -13.15
N THR A 425 -15.76 3.97 -12.03
CA THR A 425 -14.78 5.00 -11.65
C THR A 425 -13.37 4.81 -12.23
N ARG A 426 -13.20 3.81 -13.10
CA ARG A 426 -11.91 3.40 -13.71
C ARG A 426 -10.83 3.06 -12.67
N TRP A 427 -11.23 2.45 -11.56
CA TRP A 427 -10.36 2.03 -10.45
C TRP A 427 -10.44 0.52 -10.15
N ALA A 428 -10.86 -0.29 -11.13
CA ALA A 428 -10.99 -1.75 -10.97
C ALA A 428 -9.68 -2.45 -10.58
N LEU A 429 -8.53 -2.01 -11.12
CA LEU A 429 -7.21 -2.58 -10.78
C LEU A 429 -6.81 -2.29 -9.33
N GLY A 430 -6.97 -1.04 -8.87
CA GLY A 430 -6.65 -0.66 -7.49
C GLY A 430 -7.55 -1.32 -6.47
N PHE A 431 -8.85 -1.42 -6.77
CA PHE A 431 -9.81 -2.19 -5.97
C PHE A 431 -9.38 -3.67 -5.84
N ARG A 432 -9.07 -4.33 -6.97
CA ARG A 432 -8.65 -5.73 -6.98
C ARG A 432 -7.36 -5.93 -6.18
N GLN A 433 -6.36 -5.06 -6.38
CA GLN A 433 -5.09 -5.15 -5.65
C GLN A 433 -5.31 -4.99 -4.15
N ALA A 434 -6.14 -4.04 -3.72
CA ALA A 434 -6.43 -3.83 -2.31
C ALA A 434 -7.08 -5.05 -1.65
N VAL A 435 -8.03 -5.70 -2.33
CA VAL A 435 -8.65 -6.95 -1.86
C VAL A 435 -7.61 -8.07 -1.76
N VAL A 436 -6.79 -8.25 -2.80
CA VAL A 436 -5.74 -9.29 -2.83
C VAL A 436 -4.72 -9.06 -1.71
N ASP A 437 -4.32 -7.81 -1.44
CA ASP A 437 -3.38 -7.50 -0.37
C ASP A 437 -3.93 -7.87 1.03
N VAL A 438 -5.23 -7.64 1.26
CA VAL A 438 -5.91 -8.05 2.50
C VAL A 438 -5.91 -9.57 2.65
N ILE A 439 -6.19 -10.30 1.58
CA ILE A 439 -6.18 -11.77 1.55
C ILE A 439 -4.76 -12.31 1.74
N ARG A 440 -3.76 -11.69 1.11
CA ARG A 440 -2.34 -12.04 1.29
C ARG A 440 -1.90 -11.85 2.74
N ALA A 441 -2.45 -10.87 3.45
CA ALA A 441 -2.23 -10.68 4.89
C ALA A 441 -2.93 -11.74 5.78
N GLY A 442 -3.66 -12.70 5.19
CA GLY A 442 -4.36 -13.77 5.89
C GLY A 442 -5.64 -13.31 6.57
N LYS A 443 -6.30 -12.27 6.02
CA LYS A 443 -7.56 -11.73 6.54
C LYS A 443 -8.74 -12.14 5.66
N ASP A 444 -9.88 -12.35 6.32
CA ASP A 444 -11.06 -12.93 5.69
C ASP A 444 -11.92 -11.84 5.05
N VAL A 445 -12.00 -11.84 3.72
CA VAL A 445 -12.89 -10.95 2.97
C VAL A 445 -14.28 -11.59 2.92
N LYS A 446 -15.26 -10.97 3.58
CA LYS A 446 -16.62 -11.48 3.65
C LYS A 446 -17.47 -11.04 2.48
N SER A 447 -18.32 -11.94 2.00
CA SER A 447 -19.37 -11.65 1.02
C SER A 447 -20.63 -12.43 1.38
N SER A 448 -21.75 -11.75 1.60
CA SER A 448 -23.05 -12.41 1.79
C SER A 448 -23.60 -13.03 0.50
N ASN A 449 -23.10 -12.59 -0.65
CA ASN A 449 -23.61 -12.99 -1.96
C ASN A 449 -22.47 -13.19 -2.96
N ALA A 450 -22.07 -14.44 -3.16
CA ALA A 450 -21.02 -14.83 -4.09
C ALA A 450 -21.32 -14.43 -5.55
N LEU A 451 -22.60 -14.33 -5.94
CA LEU A 451 -22.99 -13.88 -7.28
C LEU A 451 -22.63 -12.41 -7.53
N VAL A 452 -22.64 -11.59 -6.47
CA VAL A 452 -22.30 -10.17 -6.52
C VAL A 452 -20.79 -9.98 -6.42
N PHE A 453 -20.16 -10.69 -5.49
CA PHE A 453 -18.73 -10.65 -5.28
C PHE A 453 -18.22 -11.96 -4.68
N SER A 454 -17.34 -12.65 -5.41
CA SER A 454 -16.59 -13.80 -4.90
C SER A 454 -15.13 -13.39 -4.68
N PRO A 455 -14.62 -13.45 -3.42
CA PRO A 455 -13.21 -13.23 -3.13
C PRO A 455 -12.30 -14.21 -3.90
N LEU A 456 -12.73 -15.47 -4.04
CA LEU A 456 -11.99 -16.52 -4.74
C LEU A 456 -11.80 -16.16 -6.22
N ILE A 457 -12.89 -15.81 -6.91
CA ILE A 457 -12.84 -15.42 -8.32
C ILE A 457 -11.99 -14.15 -8.50
N SER A 458 -12.10 -13.18 -7.59
CA SER A 458 -11.33 -11.93 -7.66
C SER A 458 -9.82 -12.16 -7.57
N VAL A 459 -9.37 -13.08 -6.71
CA VAL A 459 -7.94 -13.45 -6.58
C VAL A 459 -7.45 -14.18 -7.83
N VAL A 460 -8.26 -15.08 -8.41
CA VAL A 460 -7.91 -15.76 -9.66
C VAL A 460 -7.78 -14.76 -10.81
N GLN A 461 -8.70 -13.81 -10.95
CA GLN A 461 -8.60 -12.73 -11.95
C GLN A 461 -7.35 -11.85 -11.78
N ALA A 462 -6.78 -11.79 -10.57
CA ALA A 462 -5.53 -11.07 -10.31
C ALA A 462 -4.28 -11.91 -10.61
N ASN A 463 -4.44 -13.22 -10.87
CA ASN A 463 -3.36 -14.20 -11.00
C ASN A 463 -2.40 -14.25 -9.80
N ASP A 464 -2.91 -14.05 -8.58
CA ASP A 464 -2.11 -14.14 -7.36
C ASP A 464 -2.22 -15.53 -6.72
N VAL A 465 -1.26 -16.40 -7.05
CA VAL A 465 -1.20 -17.79 -6.56
C VAL A 465 -0.93 -17.87 -5.05
N GLU A 466 -0.25 -16.89 -4.45
CA GLU A 466 0.01 -16.89 -3.01
C GLU A 466 -1.26 -16.58 -2.22
N ALA A 467 -1.99 -15.55 -2.64
CA ALA A 467 -3.29 -15.22 -2.07
C ALA A 467 -4.29 -16.36 -2.27
N LEU A 468 -4.28 -17.01 -3.45
CA LEU A 468 -5.12 -18.16 -3.74
C LEU A 468 -4.81 -19.35 -2.81
N ARG A 469 -3.53 -19.65 -2.57
CA ARG A 469 -3.12 -20.70 -1.64
C ARG A 469 -3.64 -20.45 -0.23
N LYS A 470 -3.52 -19.22 0.28
CA LYS A 470 -4.02 -18.85 1.61
C LYS A 470 -5.53 -18.96 1.73
N LEU A 471 -6.27 -18.67 0.66
CA LEU A 471 -7.72 -18.89 0.63
C LEU A 471 -8.03 -20.38 0.68
N VAL A 472 -7.47 -21.16 -0.23
CA VAL A 472 -7.85 -22.57 -0.42
C VAL A 472 -7.40 -23.48 0.74
N GLU A 473 -6.39 -23.09 1.52
CA GLU A 473 -6.04 -23.76 2.78
C GLU A 473 -7.16 -23.69 3.84
N ARG A 474 -8.15 -22.82 3.66
CA ARG A 474 -9.27 -22.65 4.59
C ARG A 474 -10.40 -23.62 4.25
N SER A 475 -10.94 -24.26 5.28
CA SER A 475 -11.98 -25.30 5.13
C SER A 475 -13.40 -24.79 4.86
N ASP A 476 -13.62 -23.47 4.95
CA ASP A 476 -14.92 -22.80 4.82
C ASP A 476 -15.20 -22.26 3.41
N ILE A 477 -14.25 -22.38 2.47
CA ILE A 477 -14.41 -21.84 1.12
C ILE A 477 -15.03 -22.90 0.21
N ASP A 478 -16.10 -22.51 -0.47
CA ASP A 478 -16.67 -23.27 -1.57
C ASP A 478 -15.81 -23.00 -2.82
N LEU A 479 -15.16 -24.03 -3.39
CA LEU A 479 -14.35 -23.84 -4.61
C LEU A 479 -15.22 -23.74 -5.87
N ASP A 480 -16.50 -24.11 -5.75
CA ASP A 480 -17.44 -24.26 -6.84
C ASP A 480 -18.43 -23.08 -6.92
N GLU A 481 -18.19 -22.00 -6.16
CA GLU A 481 -18.96 -20.76 -6.31
C GLU A 481 -18.87 -20.24 -7.75
N GLN A 482 -20.01 -19.78 -8.27
CA GLN A 482 -20.10 -19.16 -9.59
C GLN A 482 -20.52 -17.70 -9.46
N ASP A 483 -19.98 -16.84 -10.32
CA ASP A 483 -20.38 -15.44 -10.41
C ASP A 483 -21.75 -15.26 -11.11
N SER A 484 -22.14 -14.00 -11.33
CA SER A 484 -23.40 -13.66 -12.01
C SER A 484 -23.53 -14.24 -13.42
N ASP A 485 -22.44 -14.57 -14.11
CA ASP A 485 -22.42 -15.15 -15.45
C ASP A 485 -22.26 -16.68 -15.43
N GLY A 486 -22.14 -17.27 -14.24
CA GLY A 486 -21.95 -18.70 -14.05
C GLY A 486 -20.48 -19.13 -14.13
N PHE A 487 -19.50 -18.22 -14.08
CA PHE A 487 -18.10 -18.61 -14.08
C PHE A 487 -17.65 -19.02 -12.69
N SER A 488 -17.07 -20.21 -12.57
CA SER A 488 -16.35 -20.63 -11.37
C SER A 488 -14.89 -20.16 -11.40
N ALA A 489 -14.21 -20.23 -10.26
CA ALA A 489 -12.79 -19.89 -10.15
C ALA A 489 -11.92 -20.69 -11.16
N ALA A 490 -12.21 -21.98 -11.36
CA ALA A 490 -11.50 -22.81 -12.33
C ALA A 490 -11.77 -22.37 -13.78
N MET A 491 -13.00 -21.95 -14.10
CA MET A 491 -13.34 -21.43 -15.43
C MET A 491 -12.63 -20.11 -15.72
N VAL A 492 -12.57 -19.20 -14.74
CA VAL A 492 -11.85 -17.93 -14.90
C VAL A 492 -10.35 -18.17 -15.09
N ALA A 493 -9.75 -19.07 -14.31
CA ALA A 493 -8.35 -19.43 -14.50
C ALA A 493 -8.06 -19.98 -15.91
N ALA A 494 -8.96 -20.81 -16.44
CA ALA A 494 -8.87 -21.37 -17.79
C ALA A 494 -9.07 -20.30 -18.88
N ALA A 495 -10.05 -19.42 -18.73
CA ALA A 495 -10.36 -18.35 -19.69
C ALA A 495 -9.24 -17.32 -19.80
N GLU A 496 -8.64 -16.92 -18.66
CA GLU A 496 -7.57 -15.91 -18.60
C GLU A 496 -6.16 -16.51 -18.82
N GLY A 497 -6.03 -17.84 -18.90
CA GLY A 497 -4.76 -18.51 -19.17
C GLY A 497 -3.85 -18.68 -17.94
N HIS A 498 -4.40 -18.65 -16.72
CA HIS A 498 -3.69 -18.78 -15.45
C HIS A 498 -3.48 -20.24 -15.02
N VAL A 499 -2.48 -20.89 -15.62
CA VAL A 499 -2.22 -22.34 -15.46
C VAL A 499 -1.93 -22.76 -14.01
N GLU A 500 -1.11 -22.01 -13.28
CA GLU A 500 -0.76 -22.37 -11.89
C GLU A 500 -1.93 -22.19 -10.92
N ALA A 501 -2.75 -21.15 -11.13
CA ALA A 501 -3.98 -20.97 -10.35
C ALA A 501 -4.97 -22.13 -10.62
N PHE A 502 -5.13 -22.51 -11.89
CA PHE A 502 -5.94 -23.66 -12.27
C PHE A 502 -5.41 -24.97 -11.68
N ARG A 503 -4.10 -25.19 -11.71
CA ARG A 503 -3.46 -26.35 -11.06
C ARG A 503 -3.81 -26.41 -9.60
N LEU A 504 -3.64 -25.32 -8.86
CA LEU A 504 -3.96 -25.28 -7.44
C LEU A 504 -5.44 -25.61 -7.18
N LEU A 505 -6.36 -25.06 -7.98
CA LEU A 505 -7.80 -25.32 -7.86
C LEU A 505 -8.17 -26.78 -8.14
N VAL A 506 -7.61 -27.38 -9.19
CA VAL A 506 -7.89 -28.79 -9.54
C VAL A 506 -7.39 -29.74 -8.44
N TYR A 507 -6.17 -29.55 -7.96
CA TYR A 507 -5.58 -30.40 -6.92
C TYR A 507 -6.25 -30.22 -5.55
N THR A 508 -7.02 -29.15 -5.36
CA THR A 508 -7.78 -28.89 -4.14
C THR A 508 -9.24 -29.32 -4.24
N GLY A 509 -9.64 -29.88 -5.39
CA GLY A 509 -10.94 -30.52 -5.58
C GLY A 509 -11.99 -29.66 -6.30
N ALA A 510 -11.61 -28.55 -6.93
CA ALA A 510 -12.55 -27.73 -7.70
C ALA A 510 -13.19 -28.52 -8.87
N ASN A 511 -14.49 -28.36 -9.04
CA ASN A 511 -15.26 -29.08 -10.05
C ASN A 511 -15.13 -28.44 -11.44
N VAL A 512 -14.23 -29.01 -12.25
CA VAL A 512 -14.01 -28.59 -13.64
C VAL A 512 -15.19 -28.87 -14.59
N LYS A 513 -16.20 -29.63 -14.15
CA LYS A 513 -17.37 -30.03 -14.97
C LYS A 513 -18.56 -29.09 -14.83
N LEU A 514 -18.49 -28.09 -13.96
CA LEU A 514 -19.51 -27.05 -13.88
C LEU A 514 -19.69 -26.39 -15.25
N GLN A 515 -20.88 -25.85 -15.50
CA GLN A 515 -21.19 -25.12 -16.72
C GLN A 515 -21.58 -23.69 -16.37
N ASN A 516 -21.04 -22.73 -17.13
CA ASN A 516 -21.50 -21.34 -17.07
C ASN A 516 -22.82 -21.18 -17.86
N LYS A 517 -23.37 -19.96 -17.89
CA LYS A 517 -24.61 -19.68 -18.64
C LYS A 517 -24.50 -19.88 -20.15
N TYR A 518 -23.29 -19.95 -20.67
CA TYR A 518 -22.99 -20.19 -22.09
C TYR A 518 -22.82 -21.69 -22.41
N GLY A 519 -22.85 -22.56 -21.40
CA GLY A 519 -22.64 -24.00 -21.52
C GLY A 519 -21.17 -24.42 -21.51
N ASP A 520 -20.25 -23.48 -21.31
CA ASP A 520 -18.82 -23.75 -21.25
C ASP A 520 -18.43 -24.35 -19.90
N THR A 521 -17.51 -25.30 -19.95
CA THR A 521 -16.84 -25.89 -18.78
C THR A 521 -15.44 -25.29 -18.64
N ALA A 522 -14.81 -25.46 -17.47
CA ALA A 522 -13.42 -25.00 -17.30
C ALA A 522 -12.48 -25.66 -18.33
N ILE A 523 -12.81 -26.89 -18.76
CA ILE A 523 -12.07 -27.66 -19.75
C ILE A 523 -12.24 -27.08 -21.15
N SER A 524 -13.48 -26.78 -21.57
CA SER A 524 -13.72 -26.22 -22.92
C SER A 524 -13.10 -24.83 -23.08
N LEU A 525 -13.09 -24.03 -22.00
CA LEU A 525 -12.40 -22.75 -21.96
C LEU A 525 -10.88 -22.90 -22.05
N ALA A 526 -10.31 -23.90 -21.36
CA ALA A 526 -8.88 -24.20 -21.44
C ALA A 526 -8.47 -24.65 -22.85
N GLU A 527 -9.26 -25.50 -23.50
CA GLU A 527 -9.02 -25.97 -24.88
C GLU A 527 -9.06 -24.82 -25.90
N SER A 528 -9.89 -23.81 -25.65
CA SER A 528 -10.02 -22.62 -26.52
C SER A 528 -8.95 -21.55 -26.24
N ASN A 529 -8.15 -21.70 -25.18
CA ASN A 529 -7.10 -20.76 -24.80
C ASN A 529 -5.79 -21.04 -25.54
N GLN A 530 -4.97 -20.01 -25.76
CA GLN A 530 -3.63 -20.15 -26.35
C GLN A 530 -2.72 -21.07 -25.51
N ASN A 531 -2.92 -21.09 -24.20
CA ASN A 531 -2.19 -21.93 -23.24
C ASN A 531 -2.83 -23.31 -23.02
N GLY A 532 -3.77 -23.74 -23.88
CA GLY A 532 -4.53 -24.98 -23.69
C GLY A 532 -3.67 -26.22 -23.46
N GLU A 533 -2.48 -26.25 -24.07
CA GLU A 533 -1.50 -27.33 -23.87
C GLU A 533 -1.03 -27.48 -22.42
N ALA A 534 -0.83 -26.37 -21.72
CA ALA A 534 -0.34 -26.37 -20.34
C ALA A 534 -1.45 -26.81 -19.37
N PHE A 535 -2.69 -26.38 -19.60
CA PHE A 535 -3.85 -26.87 -18.85
C PHE A 535 -4.09 -28.36 -19.04
N GLU A 536 -3.96 -28.83 -20.28
CA GLU A 536 -4.09 -30.25 -20.61
C GLU A 536 -3.04 -31.10 -19.89
N LYS A 537 -1.79 -30.62 -19.81
CA LYS A 537 -0.74 -31.27 -19.03
C LYS A 537 -1.10 -31.38 -17.56
N VAL A 538 -1.60 -30.29 -16.95
CA VAL A 538 -2.05 -30.28 -15.55
C VAL A 538 -3.17 -31.29 -15.31
N MET A 539 -4.17 -31.33 -16.20
CA MET A 539 -5.28 -32.28 -16.11
C MET A 539 -4.83 -33.73 -16.28
N LEU A 540 -3.84 -33.98 -17.15
CA LEU A 540 -3.29 -35.31 -17.34
C LEU A 540 -2.48 -35.76 -16.12
N GLU A 541 -1.63 -34.89 -15.56
CA GLU A 541 -0.91 -35.16 -14.31
C GLU A 541 -1.89 -35.50 -13.18
N TYR A 542 -2.92 -34.69 -12.98
CA TYR A 542 -3.95 -34.93 -11.98
C TYR A 542 -4.69 -36.26 -12.20
N ALA A 543 -5.14 -36.54 -13.43
CA ALA A 543 -5.83 -37.79 -13.75
C ALA A 543 -4.94 -39.04 -13.55
N LEU A 544 -3.64 -38.90 -13.80
CA LEU A 544 -2.66 -39.96 -13.60
C LEU A 544 -2.38 -40.21 -12.11
N GLU A 545 -2.38 -39.16 -11.28
CA GLU A 545 -2.18 -39.30 -9.84
C GLU A 545 -3.41 -39.87 -9.13
N GLU A 546 -4.61 -39.43 -9.53
CA GLU A 546 -5.90 -39.86 -8.94
C GLU A 546 -6.50 -41.13 -9.57
N GLY A 547 -5.88 -41.68 -10.63
CA GLY A 547 -6.35 -42.91 -11.29
C GLY A 547 -7.69 -42.77 -12.03
N LEU A 548 -8.07 -41.56 -12.42
CA LEU A 548 -9.33 -41.28 -13.12
C LEU A 548 -9.21 -41.54 -14.62
N ASN A 549 -10.12 -42.37 -15.18
CA ASN A 549 -10.27 -42.55 -16.63
C ASN A 549 -10.96 -41.32 -17.24
N TYR A 550 -10.21 -40.24 -17.40
CA TYR A 550 -10.68 -39.02 -18.03
C TYR A 550 -10.93 -39.24 -19.54
N SER A 551 -12.00 -38.67 -20.10
CA SER A 551 -12.35 -38.83 -21.53
C SER A 551 -11.28 -38.24 -22.46
N ALA A 552 -10.56 -37.19 -22.05
CA ALA A 552 -9.38 -36.75 -22.78
C ALA A 552 -8.18 -37.70 -22.58
N GLY A 553 -8.13 -38.45 -21.48
CA GLY A 553 -7.12 -39.49 -21.27
C GLY A 553 -7.08 -40.53 -22.40
N VAL A 554 -8.23 -40.86 -23.00
CA VAL A 554 -8.36 -41.84 -24.10
C VAL A 554 -7.43 -41.53 -25.28
N HIS A 555 -7.17 -40.25 -25.56
CA HIS A 555 -6.30 -39.78 -26.65
C HIS A 555 -4.97 -39.18 -26.18
N ALA A 556 -4.61 -39.36 -24.91
CA ALA A 556 -3.35 -38.82 -24.36
C ALA A 556 -2.11 -39.34 -25.12
N LEU A 557 -2.11 -40.63 -25.49
CA LEU A 557 -1.02 -41.24 -26.25
C LEU A 557 -0.91 -40.69 -27.68
N HIS A 558 -2.06 -40.40 -28.33
CA HIS A 558 -2.11 -39.79 -29.66
C HIS A 558 -1.48 -38.40 -29.66
N ARG A 559 -1.77 -37.60 -28.63
CA ARG A 559 -1.21 -36.27 -28.45
C ARG A 559 0.27 -36.31 -28.08
N ALA A 560 0.69 -37.19 -27.19
CA ALA A 560 2.10 -37.41 -26.88
C ALA A 560 2.89 -37.78 -28.15
N ALA A 561 2.34 -38.66 -28.99
CA ALA A 561 2.94 -39.07 -30.25
C ALA A 561 3.04 -37.94 -31.29
N ARG A 562 1.99 -37.12 -31.42
CA ARG A 562 1.99 -35.92 -32.27
C ARG A 562 3.03 -34.89 -31.81
N ARG A 563 3.16 -34.67 -30.50
CA ARG A 563 4.13 -33.73 -29.90
C ARG A 563 5.57 -34.25 -29.94
N GLY A 564 5.75 -35.57 -29.98
CA GLY A 564 7.07 -36.17 -29.88
C GLY A 564 7.61 -36.33 -28.46
N ASP A 565 6.74 -36.26 -27.45
CA ASP A 565 7.12 -36.35 -26.04
C ASP A 565 7.35 -37.82 -25.63
N LEU A 566 8.61 -38.27 -25.75
CA LEU A 566 9.02 -39.66 -25.54
C LEU A 566 8.79 -40.13 -24.09
N ASP A 567 8.98 -39.24 -23.12
CA ASP A 567 8.85 -39.57 -21.69
C ASP A 567 7.40 -39.75 -21.32
N LEU A 568 6.52 -38.83 -21.77
CA LEU A 568 5.09 -38.94 -21.59
C LEU A 568 4.53 -40.18 -22.29
N ALA A 569 4.92 -40.43 -23.54
CA ALA A 569 4.49 -41.62 -24.27
C ALA A 569 4.92 -42.92 -23.58
N SER A 570 6.17 -43.01 -23.12
CA SER A 570 6.68 -44.18 -22.39
C SER A 570 5.91 -44.45 -21.11
N MET A 571 5.61 -43.39 -20.35
CA MET A 571 4.87 -43.49 -19.09
C MET A 571 3.41 -43.92 -19.33
N LEU A 572 2.73 -43.34 -20.34
CA LEU A 572 1.38 -43.74 -20.72
C LEU A 572 1.32 -45.22 -21.15
N ILE A 573 2.24 -45.67 -22.01
CA ILE A 573 2.26 -47.06 -22.47
C ILE A 573 2.47 -48.04 -21.30
N ARG A 574 3.38 -47.72 -20.36
CA ARG A 574 3.61 -48.54 -19.16
C ARG A 574 2.38 -48.64 -18.23
N ARG A 575 1.51 -47.62 -18.27
CA ARG A 575 0.25 -47.60 -17.51
C ARG A 575 -0.91 -48.31 -18.22
N GLY A 576 -0.66 -48.94 -19.37
CA GLY A 576 -1.62 -49.81 -20.04
C GLY A 576 -2.45 -49.14 -21.15
N TYR A 577 -2.07 -47.94 -21.59
CA TYR A 577 -2.68 -47.33 -22.77
C TYR A 577 -2.33 -48.13 -24.03
N ASP A 578 -3.34 -48.51 -24.82
CA ASP A 578 -3.14 -49.26 -26.06
C ASP A 578 -2.46 -48.40 -27.13
N VAL A 579 -1.31 -48.88 -27.61
CA VAL A 579 -0.46 -48.25 -28.62
C VAL A 579 -1.09 -48.24 -30.00
N ASN A 580 -2.12 -49.06 -30.23
CA ASN A 580 -2.82 -49.24 -31.50
C ASN A 580 -4.25 -48.67 -31.51
N ASN A 581 -4.69 -48.00 -30.45
CA ASN A 581 -5.99 -47.34 -30.44
C ASN A 581 -6.09 -46.30 -31.55
N LEU A 582 -7.30 -46.06 -32.03
CA LEU A 582 -7.62 -45.05 -33.03
C LEU A 582 -8.21 -43.81 -32.35
N ASP A 583 -7.81 -42.62 -32.78
CA ASP A 583 -8.49 -41.38 -32.42
C ASP A 583 -9.80 -41.17 -33.21
N ASN A 584 -10.51 -40.09 -32.91
CA ASN A 584 -11.77 -39.73 -33.59
C ASN A 584 -11.63 -39.54 -35.10
N ASP A 585 -10.43 -39.24 -35.60
CA ASP A 585 -10.12 -39.07 -37.02
C ASP A 585 -9.66 -40.40 -37.67
N GLY A 586 -9.54 -41.46 -36.87
CA GLY A 586 -9.09 -42.78 -37.29
C GLY A 586 -7.57 -42.92 -37.37
N TYR A 587 -6.79 -42.07 -36.70
CA TYR A 587 -5.33 -42.20 -36.65
C TYR A 587 -4.87 -42.99 -35.44
N THR A 588 -3.83 -43.81 -35.61
CA THR A 588 -3.07 -44.37 -34.48
C THR A 588 -2.01 -43.38 -33.99
N PRO A 589 -1.48 -43.53 -32.75
CA PRO A 589 -0.35 -42.75 -32.28
C PRO A 589 0.85 -42.81 -33.25
N LEU A 590 1.11 -43.98 -33.84
CA LEU A 590 2.19 -44.16 -34.82
C LEU A 590 1.96 -43.33 -36.10
N MET A 591 0.72 -43.26 -36.60
CA MET A 591 0.40 -42.44 -37.77
C MET A 591 0.62 -40.95 -37.51
N LEU A 592 0.29 -40.46 -36.32
CA LEU A 592 0.52 -39.07 -35.94
C LEU A 592 2.02 -38.76 -35.82
N ALA A 593 2.79 -39.65 -35.19
CA ALA A 593 4.26 -39.53 -35.13
C ALA A 593 4.90 -39.53 -36.53
N ALA A 594 4.40 -40.40 -37.42
CA ALA A 594 4.85 -40.48 -38.81
C ALA A 594 4.52 -39.20 -39.61
N LYS A 595 3.30 -38.67 -39.43
CA LYS A 595 2.83 -37.42 -40.05
C LYS A 595 3.69 -36.22 -39.65
N GLU A 596 4.11 -36.16 -38.39
CA GLU A 596 4.99 -35.10 -37.89
C GLU A 596 6.49 -35.36 -38.18
N GLY A 597 6.84 -36.54 -38.69
CA GLY A 597 8.21 -36.92 -39.07
C GLY A 597 9.11 -37.27 -37.89
N ASN A 598 8.55 -37.64 -36.73
CA ASN A 598 9.34 -37.93 -35.53
C ASN A 598 9.79 -39.40 -35.49
N GLY A 599 10.97 -39.67 -36.06
CA GLY A 599 11.52 -41.03 -36.14
C GLY A 599 11.74 -41.72 -34.79
N ARG A 600 12.21 -40.98 -33.76
CA ARG A 600 12.42 -41.53 -32.41
C ARG A 600 11.11 -41.93 -31.74
N MET A 601 10.05 -41.15 -31.94
CA MET A 601 8.72 -41.50 -31.44
C MET A 601 8.16 -42.72 -32.16
N CYS A 602 8.33 -42.83 -33.48
CA CYS A 602 7.96 -44.02 -34.23
C CYS A 602 8.70 -45.26 -33.71
N GLU A 603 10.01 -45.15 -33.47
CA GLU A 603 10.83 -46.24 -32.92
C GLU A 603 10.35 -46.66 -31.53
N LEU A 604 10.07 -45.70 -30.64
CA LEU A 604 9.51 -45.97 -29.33
C LEU A 604 8.18 -46.72 -29.44
N LEU A 605 7.22 -46.23 -30.21
CA LEU A 605 5.89 -46.84 -30.37
C LEU A 605 6.00 -48.25 -30.97
N ILE A 606 6.85 -48.45 -31.99
CA ILE A 606 7.09 -49.77 -32.60
C ILE A 606 7.72 -50.73 -31.58
N SER A 607 8.65 -50.27 -30.75
CA SER A 607 9.28 -51.09 -29.71
C SER A 607 8.28 -51.63 -28.68
N TYR A 608 7.16 -50.91 -28.48
CA TYR A 608 6.04 -51.32 -27.62
C TYR A 608 4.90 -52.02 -28.39
N GLY A 609 5.10 -52.39 -29.66
CA GLY A 609 4.16 -53.21 -30.45
C GLY A 609 3.16 -52.42 -31.29
N ALA A 610 3.47 -51.17 -31.68
CA ALA A 610 2.68 -50.45 -32.65
C ALA A 610 2.71 -51.11 -34.04
N LYS A 611 1.53 -51.25 -34.65
CA LYS A 611 1.34 -51.88 -35.96
C LYS A 611 1.41 -50.84 -37.09
N CYS A 612 2.25 -51.11 -38.09
CA CYS A 612 2.46 -50.22 -39.25
C CYS A 612 1.42 -50.38 -40.36
N ASP A 613 0.64 -51.45 -40.34
CA ASP A 613 -0.33 -51.87 -41.37
C ASP A 613 -1.76 -51.40 -41.10
N ILE A 614 -2.02 -50.78 -39.96
CA ILE A 614 -3.33 -50.17 -39.66
C ILE A 614 -3.57 -49.04 -40.65
N GLU A 615 -4.80 -48.95 -41.17
CA GLU A 615 -5.26 -47.90 -42.07
C GLU A 615 -6.25 -46.99 -41.35
N ASN A 616 -6.16 -45.69 -41.63
CA ASN A 616 -7.14 -44.72 -41.15
C ASN A 616 -8.44 -44.76 -41.98
N SER A 617 -9.40 -43.91 -41.61
CA SER A 617 -10.67 -43.71 -42.32
C SER A 617 -10.53 -43.35 -43.80
N ARG A 618 -9.35 -42.93 -44.26
CA ARG A 618 -9.02 -42.58 -45.65
C ARG A 618 -8.14 -43.62 -46.36
N HIS A 619 -8.00 -44.82 -45.80
CA HIS A 619 -7.11 -45.89 -46.31
C HIS A 619 -5.63 -45.49 -46.37
N GLU A 620 -5.20 -44.57 -45.49
CA GLU A 620 -3.80 -44.16 -45.35
C GLU A 620 -3.18 -44.92 -44.16
N ASN A 621 -2.03 -45.56 -44.39
CA ASN A 621 -1.21 -46.17 -43.34
C ASN A 621 -0.10 -45.21 -42.88
N ALA A 622 0.62 -45.57 -41.81
CA ALA A 622 1.68 -44.73 -41.26
C ALA A 622 2.77 -44.36 -42.30
N LEU A 623 3.05 -45.25 -43.26
CA LEU A 623 4.04 -45.01 -44.32
C LEU A 623 3.58 -43.94 -45.33
N LEU A 624 2.30 -43.95 -45.71
CA LEU A 624 1.71 -42.98 -46.65
C LEU A 624 1.64 -41.57 -46.05
N LEU A 625 1.52 -41.47 -44.73
CA LEU A 625 1.40 -40.21 -44.01
C LEU A 625 2.74 -39.51 -43.74
N VAL A 626 3.88 -40.14 -44.04
CA VAL A 626 5.20 -39.54 -43.73
C VAL A 626 5.43 -38.25 -44.53
N LYS A 627 5.81 -37.19 -43.80
CA LYS A 627 6.13 -35.87 -44.37
C LYS A 627 7.32 -35.95 -45.35
N LYS A 628 7.15 -35.42 -46.57
CA LYS A 628 8.19 -35.40 -47.64
C LYS A 628 9.28 -34.32 -47.46
N ASN A 629 9.72 -34.06 -46.22
CA ASN A 629 10.81 -33.12 -45.93
C ASN A 629 12.08 -33.88 -45.51
N ASP A 630 13.26 -33.24 -45.51
CA ASP A 630 14.55 -33.87 -45.14
C ASP A 630 14.53 -34.57 -43.76
N SER A 631 13.76 -34.06 -42.78
CA SER A 631 13.58 -34.67 -41.46
C SER A 631 12.63 -35.87 -41.42
N GLY A 632 11.75 -36.02 -42.41
CA GLY A 632 10.81 -37.15 -42.52
C GLY A 632 11.47 -38.44 -43.00
N ASN A 633 12.71 -38.37 -43.47
CA ASN A 633 13.47 -39.55 -43.89
C ASN A 633 13.71 -40.51 -42.73
N ASP A 634 13.88 -40.03 -41.49
CA ASP A 634 14.11 -40.88 -40.33
C ASP A 634 12.86 -41.68 -39.96
N ALA A 635 11.70 -41.02 -39.87
CA ALA A 635 10.42 -41.69 -39.64
C ALA A 635 10.08 -42.68 -40.76
N LYS A 636 10.31 -42.30 -42.03
CA LYS A 636 10.15 -43.21 -43.17
C LYS A 636 11.06 -44.42 -43.06
N ASN A 637 12.33 -44.22 -42.69
CA ASN A 637 13.30 -45.28 -42.57
C ASN A 637 12.92 -46.26 -41.47
N VAL A 638 12.54 -45.78 -40.29
CA VAL A 638 12.12 -46.61 -39.16
C VAL A 638 10.90 -47.46 -39.51
N ILE A 639 9.88 -46.87 -40.16
CA ILE A 639 8.68 -47.60 -40.58
C ILE A 639 9.01 -48.63 -41.68
N MET A 640 9.82 -48.25 -42.68
CA MET A 640 10.26 -49.14 -43.75
C MET A 640 11.14 -50.28 -43.23
N ASP A 641 11.96 -50.01 -42.21
CA ASP A 641 12.80 -51.03 -41.55
C ASP A 641 11.92 -52.07 -40.86
N GLU A 642 10.87 -51.64 -40.16
CA GLU A 642 9.95 -52.56 -39.51
C GLU A 642 9.09 -53.34 -40.51
N LEU A 643 8.56 -52.70 -41.55
CA LEU A 643 7.83 -53.39 -42.61
C LEU A 643 8.71 -54.43 -43.34
N ALA A 644 9.96 -54.07 -43.63
CA ALA A 644 10.92 -54.97 -44.26
C ALA A 644 11.30 -56.13 -43.33
N ARG A 645 11.41 -55.89 -42.02
CA ARG A 645 11.62 -56.93 -41.01
C ARG A 645 10.45 -57.92 -40.99
N GLN A 646 9.21 -57.43 -40.85
CA GLN A 646 8.01 -58.27 -40.82
C GLN A 646 7.90 -59.12 -42.08
N LEU A 647 8.09 -58.51 -43.26
CA LEU A 647 8.08 -59.20 -44.55
C LEU A 647 9.04 -60.41 -44.59
N VAL A 648 10.25 -60.21 -44.11
CA VAL A 648 11.31 -61.22 -44.19
C VAL A 648 11.11 -62.31 -43.14
N LEU A 649 10.53 -61.99 -41.98
CA LEU A 649 10.22 -62.96 -40.91
C LEU A 649 8.98 -63.83 -41.25
N ASP A 650 7.88 -63.22 -41.70
CA ASP A 650 6.67 -63.92 -42.13
C ASP A 650 6.94 -64.79 -43.37
N GLY A 651 7.66 -64.20 -44.32
CA GLY A 651 8.13 -64.83 -45.53
C GLY A 651 7.06 -65.00 -46.61
N THR A 652 7.50 -64.96 -47.87
CA THR A 652 6.61 -65.06 -49.03
C THR A 652 7.13 -66.04 -50.07
N ARG A 653 6.30 -66.36 -51.06
CA ARG A 653 6.69 -67.24 -52.17
C ARG A 653 7.45 -66.43 -53.21
N VAL A 654 8.70 -66.81 -53.43
CA VAL A 654 9.59 -66.18 -54.43
C VAL A 654 10.07 -67.23 -55.43
N LYS A 655 10.39 -66.82 -56.66
CA LYS A 655 11.01 -67.69 -57.67
C LYS A 655 12.52 -67.74 -57.41
N LYS A 656 13.04 -68.92 -57.08
CA LYS A 656 14.47 -69.14 -56.86
C LYS A 656 15.15 -69.60 -58.14
N HIS A 657 16.24 -68.94 -58.55
CA HIS A 657 17.11 -69.45 -59.62
C HIS A 657 18.08 -70.53 -59.12
N THR A 658 18.35 -71.50 -59.99
CA THR A 658 19.28 -72.59 -59.71
C THR A 658 20.59 -72.40 -60.47
N LYS A 659 21.69 -72.94 -59.91
CA LYS A 659 23.03 -72.93 -60.53
C LYS A 659 23.47 -71.54 -61.01
N SER A 660 23.30 -70.50 -60.18
CA SER A 660 23.69 -69.11 -60.49
C SER A 660 23.13 -68.60 -61.82
N GLY A 661 21.87 -68.95 -62.12
CA GLY A 661 21.15 -68.50 -63.32
C GLY A 661 21.12 -69.50 -64.49
N LYS A 662 21.87 -70.61 -64.44
CA LYS A 662 21.90 -71.60 -65.55
C LYS A 662 20.64 -72.47 -65.66
N GLY A 663 19.90 -72.67 -64.57
CA GLY A 663 18.68 -73.48 -64.57
C GLY A 663 17.39 -72.67 -64.56
N ASN A 664 16.27 -73.34 -64.80
CA ASN A 664 14.95 -72.71 -64.72
C ASN A 664 14.61 -72.31 -63.27
N PRO A 665 14.01 -71.13 -63.06
CA PRO A 665 13.55 -70.70 -61.75
C PRO A 665 12.35 -71.54 -61.28
N HIS A 666 12.18 -71.69 -59.97
CA HIS A 666 11.04 -72.38 -59.39
C HIS A 666 10.62 -71.76 -58.06
N TYR A 667 9.33 -71.83 -57.73
CA TYR A 667 8.78 -71.20 -56.53
C TYR A 667 9.25 -71.89 -55.23
N LYS A 668 9.63 -71.08 -54.24
CA LYS A 668 9.93 -71.47 -52.87
C LYS A 668 9.42 -70.42 -51.90
N LEU A 669 8.92 -70.87 -50.74
CA LEU A 669 8.71 -69.99 -49.59
C LEU A 669 10.07 -69.57 -49.05
N LEU A 670 10.35 -68.28 -49.05
CA LEU A 670 11.56 -67.67 -48.50
C LEU A 670 11.18 -66.94 -47.21
N ARG A 671 11.93 -67.19 -46.13
CA ARG A 671 11.76 -66.49 -44.86
C ARG A 671 13.05 -66.52 -44.05
N MET A 672 13.25 -65.55 -43.18
CA MET A 672 14.29 -65.64 -42.16
C MET A 672 13.77 -66.39 -40.94
N VAL A 673 14.70 -67.09 -40.27
CA VAL A 673 14.42 -67.88 -39.08
C VAL A 673 14.74 -66.99 -37.89
N ASP A 674 13.72 -66.34 -37.35
CA ASP A 674 13.83 -65.41 -36.22
C ASP A 674 14.90 -64.31 -36.48
N ALA A 675 15.41 -63.69 -35.42
CA ALA A 675 16.46 -62.67 -35.50
C ALA A 675 17.89 -63.25 -35.73
N THR A 676 18.01 -64.51 -36.18
CA THR A 676 19.32 -65.22 -36.21
C THR A 676 20.16 -64.98 -37.47
N GLY A 677 19.71 -64.14 -38.40
CA GLY A 677 20.43 -63.90 -39.65
C GLY A 677 20.38 -65.07 -40.65
N VAL A 678 19.58 -66.11 -40.35
CA VAL A 678 19.48 -67.34 -41.14
C VAL A 678 18.30 -67.25 -42.11
N LEU A 679 18.58 -67.37 -43.40
CA LEU A 679 17.57 -67.42 -44.46
C LEU A 679 17.25 -68.87 -44.82
N ARG A 680 15.96 -69.20 -44.83
CA ARG A 680 15.43 -70.53 -45.18
C ARG A 680 14.58 -70.44 -46.44
N TRP A 681 14.83 -71.33 -47.39
CA TRP A 681 13.93 -71.53 -48.53
C TRP A 681 13.35 -72.96 -48.56
N GLY A 682 12.03 -73.04 -48.51
CA GLY A 682 11.27 -74.29 -48.46
C GLY A 682 11.16 -74.91 -47.05
N LYS A 683 10.65 -76.14 -46.98
CA LYS A 683 10.22 -76.78 -45.72
C LYS A 683 11.34 -77.41 -44.87
N SER A 684 12.57 -77.56 -45.40
CA SER A 684 13.65 -78.31 -44.74
C SER A 684 14.71 -77.39 -44.13
N SER A 685 15.06 -77.63 -42.86
CA SER A 685 16.16 -76.96 -42.15
C SER A 685 17.54 -77.21 -42.78
N LYS A 686 17.70 -78.28 -43.57
CA LYS A 686 18.94 -78.59 -44.31
C LYS A 686 19.30 -77.54 -45.37
N ARG A 687 18.41 -76.59 -45.65
CA ARG A 687 18.57 -75.50 -46.63
C ARG A 687 18.69 -74.13 -45.99
N ASN A 688 18.87 -74.07 -44.67
CA ASN A 688 19.17 -72.85 -43.94
C ASN A 688 20.55 -72.34 -44.36
N VAL A 689 20.64 -71.06 -44.67
CA VAL A 689 21.92 -70.42 -44.97
C VAL A 689 22.04 -69.11 -44.22
N VAL A 690 23.20 -68.91 -43.62
CA VAL A 690 23.55 -67.65 -42.97
C VAL A 690 23.88 -66.63 -44.05
N CYS A 691 23.14 -65.52 -44.04
CA CYS A 691 23.32 -64.43 -44.98
C CYS A 691 24.45 -63.52 -44.52
N LYS A 692 25.35 -63.17 -45.44
CA LYS A 692 26.39 -62.15 -45.25
C LYS A 692 25.92 -60.78 -45.76
N GLY A 693 25.08 -60.78 -46.79
CA GLY A 693 24.50 -59.56 -47.37
C GLY A 693 23.49 -59.92 -48.45
N ALA A 694 22.79 -58.92 -48.97
CA ALA A 694 21.86 -59.06 -50.09
C ALA A 694 21.93 -57.80 -50.94
N ASP A 695 21.72 -57.87 -52.25
CA ASP A 695 21.69 -56.68 -53.11
C ASP A 695 20.58 -56.82 -54.16
N VAL A 696 20.01 -55.68 -54.55
CA VAL A 696 18.93 -55.61 -55.54
C VAL A 696 19.52 -55.87 -56.93
N GLY A 697 18.79 -56.60 -57.76
CA GLY A 697 19.17 -56.92 -59.12
C GLY A 697 20.07 -58.16 -59.27
N PRO A 698 20.48 -58.46 -60.50
CA PRO A 698 21.34 -59.59 -60.82
C PRO A 698 22.80 -59.32 -60.43
N SER A 699 23.53 -60.38 -60.10
CA SER A 699 25.00 -60.28 -60.00
C SER A 699 25.64 -60.40 -61.39
N GLU A 700 26.89 -59.93 -61.55
CA GLU A 700 27.60 -60.00 -62.85
C GLU A 700 27.68 -61.45 -63.39
N LYS A 701 27.92 -62.43 -62.52
CA LYS A 701 27.92 -63.86 -62.88
C LYS A 701 26.56 -64.32 -63.38
N PHE A 702 25.49 -63.83 -62.77
CA PHE A 702 24.13 -64.16 -63.18
C PHE A 702 23.79 -63.53 -64.53
N ARG A 703 24.14 -62.25 -64.74
CA ARG A 703 24.02 -61.57 -66.04
C ARG A 703 24.74 -62.35 -67.13
N TRP A 704 25.99 -62.74 -66.89
CA TRP A 704 26.77 -63.53 -67.85
C TRP A 704 26.13 -64.88 -68.18
N ASN A 705 25.65 -65.61 -67.16
CA ASN A 705 25.03 -66.93 -67.35
C ASN A 705 23.68 -66.85 -68.06
N ARG A 706 22.93 -65.75 -67.92
CA ARG A 706 21.61 -65.56 -68.52
C ARG A 706 21.59 -64.62 -69.73
N ARG A 707 22.74 -64.13 -70.23
CA ARG A 707 22.86 -63.15 -71.34
C ARG A 707 22.09 -63.45 -72.63
N ARG A 708 21.67 -64.70 -72.84
CA ARG A 708 20.86 -65.14 -74.01
C ARG A 708 19.36 -65.29 -73.69
N LYS A 709 18.92 -64.89 -72.50
CA LYS A 709 17.53 -64.96 -72.02
C LYS A 709 17.00 -63.54 -71.81
N LEU A 710 15.69 -63.36 -71.95
CA LEU A 710 15.01 -62.05 -71.84
C LEU A 710 14.68 -61.66 -70.39
N ASP A 711 15.00 -62.49 -69.40
CA ASP A 711 14.64 -62.34 -67.98
C ASP A 711 15.83 -61.99 -67.08
N VAL A 712 16.89 -61.39 -67.64
CA VAL A 712 18.12 -61.05 -66.90
C VAL A 712 17.88 -59.93 -65.88
N GLU A 713 17.01 -58.98 -66.22
CA GLU A 713 16.66 -57.80 -65.42
C GLU A 713 15.15 -57.85 -65.06
N GLU A 714 14.63 -59.03 -64.67
CA GLU A 714 13.23 -59.17 -64.23
C GLU A 714 12.99 -58.23 -63.03
N PRO A 715 11.98 -57.34 -63.08
CA PRO A 715 11.69 -56.45 -61.96
C PRO A 715 11.29 -57.29 -60.73
N GLY A 716 11.94 -57.04 -59.60
CA GLY A 716 11.82 -57.87 -58.40
C GLY A 716 12.93 -58.90 -58.21
N LEU A 717 13.92 -58.94 -59.10
CA LEU A 717 15.13 -59.74 -58.92
C LEU A 717 16.01 -59.14 -57.81
N PHE A 718 16.43 -59.97 -56.86
CA PHE A 718 17.45 -59.67 -55.88
C PHE A 718 18.33 -60.89 -55.64
N HIS A 719 19.50 -60.69 -55.04
CA HIS A 719 20.38 -61.80 -54.71
C HIS A 719 20.94 -61.69 -53.31
N VAL A 720 21.22 -62.85 -52.74
CA VAL A 720 21.72 -62.99 -51.38
C VAL A 720 23.10 -63.61 -51.44
N ILE A 721 24.04 -62.98 -50.73
CA ILE A 721 25.40 -63.45 -50.54
C ILE A 721 25.46 -64.18 -49.22
N THR A 722 25.90 -65.43 -49.28
CA THR A 722 26.03 -66.31 -48.11
C THR A 722 27.40 -66.15 -47.46
N THR A 723 27.57 -66.56 -46.20
CA THR A 723 28.88 -66.53 -45.51
C THR A 723 29.97 -67.34 -46.22
N LYS A 724 29.58 -68.33 -47.05
CA LYS A 724 30.47 -69.11 -47.91
C LYS A 724 30.72 -68.46 -49.28
N SER A 725 30.44 -67.17 -49.43
CA SER A 725 30.59 -66.37 -50.66
C SER A 725 29.85 -66.95 -51.88
N LYS A 726 28.75 -67.69 -51.65
CA LYS A 726 27.84 -68.14 -52.72
C LYS A 726 26.71 -67.13 -52.89
N GLU A 727 26.41 -66.81 -54.15
CA GLU A 727 25.30 -65.94 -54.55
C GLU A 727 24.07 -66.78 -54.91
N VAL A 728 22.92 -66.41 -54.39
CA VAL A 728 21.62 -67.04 -54.68
C VAL A 728 20.63 -65.97 -55.11
N HIS A 729 20.06 -66.13 -56.31
CA HIS A 729 19.14 -65.16 -56.91
C HIS A 729 17.68 -65.58 -56.72
N PHE A 730 16.84 -64.61 -56.38
CA PHE A 730 15.41 -64.75 -56.16
C PHE A 730 14.66 -63.63 -56.90
N VAL A 731 13.46 -63.94 -57.40
CA VAL A 731 12.53 -62.95 -57.94
C VAL A 731 11.28 -62.93 -57.08
N CYS A 732 10.93 -61.77 -56.53
CA CYS A 732 9.68 -61.54 -55.82
C CYS A 732 8.62 -60.90 -56.74
N GLU A 733 7.35 -61.17 -56.44
CA GLU A 733 6.22 -60.47 -57.06
C GLU A 733 6.07 -59.10 -56.39
N GLY A 734 5.86 -58.03 -57.17
CA GLY A 734 5.81 -56.64 -56.66
C GLY A 734 6.90 -55.70 -57.18
N GLY A 735 7.75 -56.16 -58.10
CA GLY A 735 8.71 -55.28 -58.80
C GLY A 735 9.90 -54.83 -57.93
N ILE A 736 10.56 -53.74 -58.35
CA ILE A 736 11.82 -53.27 -57.76
C ILE A 736 11.65 -52.87 -56.29
N GLU A 737 10.56 -52.18 -55.95
CA GLU A 737 10.26 -51.74 -54.57
C GLU A 737 10.18 -52.92 -53.60
N MET A 738 9.57 -54.03 -54.03
CA MET A 738 9.49 -55.24 -53.22
C MET A 738 10.85 -55.92 -53.06
N ALA A 739 11.70 -55.90 -54.09
CA ALA A 739 13.07 -56.40 -53.99
C ALA A 739 13.93 -55.52 -53.06
N GLU A 740 13.75 -54.21 -53.08
CA GLU A 740 14.39 -53.27 -52.15
C GLU A 740 13.99 -53.56 -50.70
N LEU A 741 12.70 -53.78 -50.43
CA LEU A 741 12.20 -54.19 -49.11
C LEU A 741 12.80 -55.52 -48.65
N TRP A 742 12.85 -56.53 -49.52
CA TRP A 742 13.49 -57.82 -49.21
C TRP A 742 14.97 -57.66 -48.85
N VAL A 743 15.71 -56.89 -49.65
CA VAL A 743 17.13 -56.65 -49.42
C VAL A 743 17.35 -55.86 -48.14
N ARG A 744 16.53 -54.84 -47.89
CA ARG A 744 16.54 -54.02 -46.68
C ARG A 744 16.31 -54.88 -45.44
N GLY A 745 15.25 -55.68 -45.42
CA GLY A 745 14.92 -56.57 -44.31
C GLY A 745 15.98 -57.63 -44.04
N ILE A 746 16.53 -58.24 -45.10
CA ILE A 746 17.64 -59.20 -44.96
C ILE A 746 18.88 -58.51 -44.37
N LYS A 747 19.26 -57.31 -44.84
CA LYS A 747 20.39 -56.54 -44.29
C LYS A 747 20.17 -56.17 -42.83
N LEU A 748 18.96 -55.77 -42.45
CA LEU A 748 18.62 -55.41 -41.07
C LEU A 748 18.74 -56.61 -40.13
N VAL A 749 18.04 -57.70 -40.41
CA VAL A 749 18.02 -58.90 -39.54
C VAL A 749 19.41 -59.55 -39.49
N THR A 750 20.18 -59.51 -40.59
CA THR A 750 21.57 -60.01 -40.57
C THR A 750 22.51 -59.10 -39.77
N LYS A 751 22.37 -57.78 -39.85
CA LYS A 751 23.15 -56.84 -39.05
C LYS A 751 22.90 -57.03 -37.56
N GLU A 752 21.64 -57.15 -37.14
CA GLU A 752 21.29 -57.43 -35.74
C GLU A 752 21.83 -58.76 -35.24
N ALA A 753 21.78 -59.81 -36.07
CA ALA A 753 22.33 -61.12 -35.71
C ALA A 753 23.85 -61.11 -35.50
N ILE A 754 24.57 -60.19 -36.18
CA ILE A 754 26.03 -60.08 -36.11
C ILE A 754 26.48 -59.16 -34.97
N PHE A 755 25.77 -58.05 -34.75
CA PHE A 755 26.21 -56.99 -33.84
C PHE A 755 25.40 -56.91 -32.53
N GLY A 756 24.33 -57.70 -32.38
CA GLY A 756 23.35 -57.53 -31.30
C GLY A 756 22.40 -56.36 -31.58
N LYS A 757 21.28 -56.30 -30.84
CA LYS A 757 20.39 -55.13 -30.81
C LYS A 757 21.05 -53.98 -30.06
#